data_AF-A0AAV6U8E6-F1
#
_entry.id   AF-A0AAV6U8E6-F1
#
_cell.length_a   1.000
_cell.length_b   1.000
_cell.length_c   1.000
_cell.angle_alpha   90.00
_cell.angle_beta   90.00
_cell.angle_gamma   90.00
#
_symmetry.space_group_name_H-M   'P 1'
#
loop_
_entity.id
_entity.type
_entity.pdbx_description
1 polymer ?
#
loop_
_entity_poly.entity_id
_entity_poly.type
_entity_poly.pdbx_seq_one_letter_code
_entity_poly.pdbx_strand_id
1 'polypeptide(L)'
;MIPADPNTAIYREDGTRYIHISPSPLRYSVVVMNYILPYMDYNTTLTVCASEDEYIPVEPVEVEFRLVQEDPRLFALNFFYFDLDLISMSIQQGNDLKRFLLLYSSQTGQAKAIAEEIAHAAPLHGLKADLQCLSLTDKRFCIENETCAVFVVSTTGDGEPPDSAIKFYRRISRHTLKANFLEKLQYALLALGDSNYIKFCLFGRLLDRRLQALSAKPFYERGYGDDAFGIETGVDPWILNLWPALQRQLHVKCEPMNGPLTNGNCIDTEDSRFNMSTLNKEAEVTSISELSTFLKDVDVEKCRLPKLPAPTLKINFEDDHEPRTNYVPNESLLNSQASSISNVKVVSCKRLTYGDDVKTTLELKLQFQDSPIPYKPGDSYGFICPNPADEVELLLQRLNVPHLSESVVRLSIPDECAGKRKIPAHIPPFLTLRDIFLHCVEIRSVPKKILFRILAEYTSDEEEKKSLLYLSSPEGSKAYTNCVRKPSLSILDILLHYKSCNPPAEKLLEYLPCLRPRFYSVASSPLNESDGFTVVFNVLKFETSEGRTTSREGVCTGWFKKLSSQFQRSVDDVSSLTNQMSALNIDCDKPIISIYKRTNPYFYLPENLDCPIIMVGPGTGVAPFIGFLQHREKLLEMHKDEKKFGTTWLFYGCRYQDKDFLYKSELQRLQSSEVLSHLVVSLSRETVLPPNVTTRYVHESIKENADALTRDIEAGGRIYVCGDAKHMAQDVQQAFIQTFQMSLDLSPNDAKTYVEKLQLNHLYINDVWA
;
A
#
# COMPACT_ATOMS: atom_id res chain seq x y z
N MET A 1 -7.77 22.13 -24.72
CA MET A 1 -7.48 23.57 -24.54
C MET A 1 -8.10 24.32 -25.70
N ILE A 2 -9.13 25.13 -25.44
CA ILE A 2 -9.38 26.43 -26.07
C ILE A 2 -9.88 27.30 -24.90
N PRO A 3 -9.20 28.39 -24.51
CA PRO A 3 -9.69 29.26 -23.45
C PRO A 3 -10.84 30.11 -24.00
N ALA A 4 -12.03 30.03 -23.43
CA ALA A 4 -13.07 31.01 -23.66
C ALA A 4 -12.66 32.29 -22.91
N ASP A 5 -12.41 33.36 -23.65
CA ASP A 5 -12.12 34.69 -23.10
C ASP A 5 -13.39 35.25 -22.43
N PRO A 6 -13.36 35.60 -21.13
CA PRO A 6 -14.52 36.15 -20.42
C PRO A 6 -15.09 37.45 -21.01
N ASN A 7 -14.37 38.09 -21.93
CA ASN A 7 -14.75 39.39 -22.49
C ASN A 7 -15.61 39.32 -23.77
N THR A 8 -16.02 38.12 -24.22
CA THR A 8 -16.90 37.97 -25.40
C THR A 8 -18.40 37.93 -25.02
N ALA A 9 -18.84 38.86 -24.17
CA ALA A 9 -20.27 39.08 -23.92
C ALA A 9 -20.85 40.03 -24.98
N ILE A 10 -21.89 39.58 -25.70
CA ILE A 10 -22.67 40.44 -26.60
C ILE A 10 -23.82 41.04 -25.79
N TYR A 11 -23.91 42.37 -25.78
CA TYR A 11 -24.98 43.12 -25.12
C TYR A 11 -26.09 43.44 -26.12
N ARG A 12 -27.35 43.20 -25.74
CA ARG A 12 -28.51 43.82 -26.40
C ARG A 12 -28.84 45.15 -25.75
N GLU A 13 -29.57 46.00 -26.47
CA GLU A 13 -29.97 47.35 -26.03
C GLU A 13 -30.81 47.37 -24.74
N ASP A 14 -31.38 46.22 -24.34
CA ASP A 14 -32.15 46.04 -23.10
C ASP A 14 -31.29 45.70 -21.86
N GLY A 15 -29.97 45.58 -22.00
CA GLY A 15 -29.04 45.31 -20.90
C GLY A 15 -28.84 43.83 -20.55
N THR A 16 -29.44 42.90 -21.29
CA THR A 16 -29.33 41.46 -21.03
C THR A 16 -27.99 40.89 -21.51
N ARG A 17 -27.31 40.11 -20.66
CA ARG A 17 -26.00 39.48 -20.95
C ARG A 17 -26.17 38.04 -21.46
N TYR A 18 -25.53 37.71 -22.58
CA TYR A 18 -25.47 36.34 -23.12
C TYR A 18 -24.04 35.80 -23.12
N ILE A 19 -23.89 34.50 -22.79
CA ILE A 19 -22.63 33.75 -22.87
C ILE A 19 -22.86 32.54 -23.78
N HIS A 20 -22.10 32.45 -24.88
CA HIS A 20 -22.20 31.34 -25.83
C HIS A 20 -21.34 30.15 -25.36
N ILE A 21 -21.94 28.96 -25.19
CA ILE A 21 -21.22 27.74 -24.77
C ILE A 21 -21.50 26.62 -25.79
N SER A 22 -20.45 26.01 -26.33
CA SER A 22 -20.54 24.90 -27.31
C SER A 22 -20.90 23.55 -26.64
N PRO A 23 -21.64 22.63 -27.30
CA PRO A 23 -22.23 21.48 -26.61
C PRO A 23 -21.25 20.33 -26.34
N SER A 24 -21.27 19.77 -25.12
CA SER A 24 -20.84 18.40 -24.80
C SER A 24 -21.60 17.91 -23.55
N PRO A 25 -22.32 16.76 -23.59
CA PRO A 25 -23.33 16.37 -22.59
C PRO A 25 -22.81 16.17 -21.15
N LEU A 26 -21.51 15.93 -20.95
CA LEU A 26 -20.93 15.60 -19.63
C LEU A 26 -20.45 16.82 -18.81
N ARG A 27 -20.59 18.05 -19.33
CA ARG A 27 -20.06 19.26 -18.68
C ARG A 27 -21.12 20.25 -18.16
N TYR A 28 -22.41 19.95 -18.32
CA TYR A 28 -23.49 20.91 -18.01
C TYR A 28 -23.65 21.24 -16.51
N SER A 29 -23.43 20.29 -15.59
CA SER A 29 -23.62 20.53 -14.15
C SER A 29 -22.45 21.25 -13.47
N VAL A 30 -21.23 21.17 -14.04
CA VAL A 30 -20.01 21.66 -13.39
C VAL A 30 -19.69 23.11 -13.75
N VAL A 31 -20.12 23.59 -14.93
CA VAL A 31 -19.82 24.95 -15.41
C VAL A 31 -20.71 26.00 -14.73
N VAL A 32 -22.00 25.70 -14.52
CA VAL A 32 -22.95 26.66 -13.92
C VAL A 32 -22.66 26.92 -12.43
N MET A 33 -22.38 25.87 -11.65
CA MET A 33 -22.14 26.00 -10.21
C MET A 33 -20.81 26.68 -9.84
N ASN A 34 -19.72 26.42 -10.59
CA ASN A 34 -18.39 26.84 -10.18
C ASN A 34 -17.89 28.14 -10.82
N TYR A 35 -18.46 28.57 -11.96
CA TYR A 35 -17.93 29.71 -12.71
C TYR A 35 -18.91 30.88 -12.88
N ILE A 36 -20.22 30.67 -12.77
CA ILE A 36 -21.23 31.71 -13.05
C ILE A 36 -21.86 32.25 -11.76
N LEU A 37 -22.27 31.37 -10.85
CA LEU A 37 -22.93 31.70 -9.58
C LEU A 37 -22.21 32.72 -8.67
N PRO A 38 -20.86 32.74 -8.58
CA PRO A 38 -20.16 33.73 -7.74
C PRO A 38 -20.21 35.17 -8.27
N TYR A 39 -20.68 35.39 -9.50
CA TYR A 39 -20.64 36.69 -10.19
C TYR A 39 -22.02 37.22 -10.59
N MET A 40 -23.11 36.64 -10.06
CA MET A 40 -24.48 37.09 -10.36
C MET A 40 -25.04 37.95 -9.24
N ASP A 41 -25.59 39.12 -9.60
CA ASP A 41 -26.41 39.94 -8.71
C ASP A 41 -27.85 39.39 -8.65
N TYR A 42 -28.56 39.73 -7.57
CA TYR A 42 -29.87 39.19 -7.15
C TYR A 42 -31.01 39.19 -8.20
N ASN A 43 -30.85 39.84 -9.37
CA ASN A 43 -31.87 39.95 -10.42
C ASN A 43 -31.41 39.46 -11.81
N THR A 44 -30.41 38.56 -11.89
CA THR A 44 -29.90 38.08 -13.19
C THR A 44 -30.67 36.86 -13.69
N THR A 45 -31.38 37.01 -14.81
CA THR A 45 -32.06 35.89 -15.51
C THR A 45 -31.09 35.22 -16.47
N LEU A 46 -30.90 33.89 -16.37
CA LEU A 46 -30.03 33.13 -17.25
C LEU A 46 -30.87 32.31 -18.25
N THR A 47 -30.79 32.64 -19.54
CA THR A 47 -31.46 31.88 -20.61
C THR A 47 -30.44 31.01 -21.34
N VAL A 48 -30.68 29.70 -21.41
CA VAL A 48 -29.81 28.74 -22.13
C VAL A 48 -30.55 28.23 -23.36
N CYS A 49 -30.05 28.53 -24.55
CA CYS A 49 -30.58 27.98 -25.81
C CYS A 49 -29.73 26.79 -26.25
N ALA A 50 -30.36 25.70 -26.65
CA ALA A 50 -29.71 24.59 -27.33
C ALA A 50 -30.16 24.58 -28.80
N SER A 51 -29.25 24.83 -29.74
CA SER A 51 -29.43 24.35 -31.11
C SER A 51 -28.09 24.08 -31.77
N GLU A 52 -27.92 22.88 -32.29
CA GLU A 52 -27.00 22.61 -33.40
C GLU A 52 -27.85 22.68 -34.69
N ASP A 53 -27.60 23.73 -35.47
CA ASP A 53 -28.07 24.01 -36.84
C ASP A 53 -29.57 24.07 -37.20
N GLU A 54 -29.90 25.21 -37.85
CA GLU A 54 -31.05 25.63 -38.67
C GLU A 54 -32.51 25.18 -38.39
N TYR A 55 -33.33 26.19 -38.08
CA TYR A 55 -34.79 26.29 -38.31
C TYR A 55 -35.73 25.33 -37.57
N ILE A 56 -35.72 25.33 -36.24
CA ILE A 56 -36.95 25.04 -35.46
C ILE A 56 -37.00 25.98 -34.25
N PRO A 57 -38.08 26.78 -34.03
CA PRO A 57 -38.22 27.57 -32.83
C PRO A 57 -38.62 26.63 -31.68
N VAL A 58 -37.69 26.40 -30.75
CA VAL A 58 -38.00 25.75 -29.47
C VAL A 58 -38.33 26.85 -28.46
N GLU A 59 -39.49 26.76 -27.80
CA GLU A 59 -39.91 27.73 -26.78
C GLU A 59 -38.91 27.77 -25.62
N PRO A 60 -38.54 28.96 -25.11
CA PRO A 60 -37.62 29.07 -23.98
C PRO A 60 -38.27 28.48 -22.72
N VAL A 61 -37.57 27.54 -22.07
CA VAL A 61 -37.95 27.05 -20.75
C VAL A 61 -37.40 28.03 -19.70
N GLU A 62 -38.27 28.87 -19.14
CA GLU A 62 -37.94 29.69 -17.98
C GLU A 62 -37.90 28.84 -16.72
N VAL A 63 -36.75 28.82 -16.04
CA VAL A 63 -36.62 28.22 -14.70
C VAL A 63 -36.46 29.36 -13.69
N GLU A 64 -37.55 29.69 -13.00
CA GLU A 64 -37.58 30.71 -11.95
C GLU A 64 -37.10 30.09 -10.62
N PHE A 65 -35.94 30.51 -10.11
CA PHE A 65 -35.48 30.14 -8.76
C PHE A 65 -36.03 31.14 -7.75
N ARG A 66 -37.05 30.75 -6.96
CA ARG A 66 -37.48 31.53 -5.78
C ARG A 66 -36.78 31.06 -4.52
N LEU A 67 -36.02 31.94 -3.89
CA LEU A 67 -35.70 31.86 -2.47
C LEU A 67 -36.95 32.26 -1.68
N VAL A 68 -37.57 31.30 -0.99
CA VAL A 68 -38.73 31.55 -0.13
C VAL A 68 -38.26 32.18 1.18
N GLN A 69 -38.77 33.37 1.48
CA GLN A 69 -38.50 34.14 2.69
C GLN A 69 -39.59 33.87 3.74
N GLU A 70 -39.17 33.28 4.88
CA GLU A 70 -39.73 33.34 6.25
C GLU A 70 -41.21 32.94 6.58
N ASP A 71 -41.35 31.94 7.47
CA ASP A 71 -42.42 31.88 8.50
C ASP A 71 -41.77 31.71 9.91
N PRO A 72 -41.91 32.66 10.85
CA PRO A 72 -41.30 32.62 12.18
C PRO A 72 -41.94 31.66 13.21
N ARG A 73 -42.86 30.75 12.83
CA ARG A 73 -43.66 29.95 13.80
C ARG A 73 -43.25 28.49 14.00
N LEU A 74 -42.11 28.05 13.47
CA LEU A 74 -41.56 26.69 13.71
C LEU A 74 -40.51 26.64 14.83
N PHE A 75 -40.50 27.62 15.73
CA PHE A 75 -39.69 27.62 16.96
C PHE A 75 -40.49 27.06 18.14
N ALA A 76 -40.65 25.73 18.19
CA ALA A 76 -40.82 24.97 19.43
C ALA A 76 -40.94 23.47 19.11
N LEU A 77 -39.82 22.75 19.09
CA LEU A 77 -39.66 21.49 19.82
C LEU A 77 -38.26 20.91 19.59
N ASN A 78 -37.63 20.51 20.69
CA ASN A 78 -36.34 19.83 20.85
C ASN A 78 -35.08 20.68 20.84
N PHE A 79 -34.99 21.57 21.83
CA PHE A 79 -33.75 21.85 22.54
C PHE A 79 -33.69 21.03 23.84
N PHE A 80 -32.45 20.67 24.24
CA PHE A 80 -31.98 19.93 25.44
C PHE A 80 -31.90 18.40 25.27
N TYR A 81 -30.74 17.73 25.35
CA TYR A 81 -29.42 18.06 25.93
C TYR A 81 -28.29 17.70 24.95
N PHE A 82 -27.57 18.69 24.45
CA PHE A 82 -26.21 18.54 23.92
C PHE A 82 -25.38 19.72 24.43
N ASP A 83 -24.15 19.43 24.86
CA ASP A 83 -23.16 20.37 25.37
C ASP A 83 -23.09 21.66 24.52
N LEU A 84 -23.63 22.74 25.08
CA LEU A 84 -23.61 24.09 24.52
C LEU A 84 -22.19 24.70 24.48
N ASP A 85 -21.18 24.02 25.01
CA ASP A 85 -19.80 24.48 25.02
C ASP A 85 -19.09 24.28 23.65
N LEU A 86 -19.44 23.25 22.87
CA LEU A 86 -18.76 22.95 21.59
C LEU A 86 -19.24 23.81 20.41
N ILE A 87 -20.52 24.23 20.43
CA ILE A 87 -21.11 25.08 19.38
C ILE A 87 -20.86 26.56 19.68
N SER A 88 -20.82 26.96 20.95
CA SER A 88 -20.47 28.35 21.32
C SER A 88 -19.03 28.70 20.91
N MET A 89 -18.08 27.75 21.04
CA MET A 89 -16.70 27.96 20.56
C MET A 89 -16.59 28.02 19.02
N SER A 90 -17.33 27.18 18.30
CA SER A 90 -17.22 27.10 16.83
C SER A 90 -17.92 28.25 16.10
N ILE A 91 -18.98 28.83 16.67
CA ILE A 91 -19.71 29.95 16.06
C ILE A 91 -19.07 31.30 16.41
N GLN A 92 -18.29 31.41 17.49
CA GLN A 92 -17.51 32.63 17.79
C GLN A 92 -16.14 32.70 17.11
N GLN A 93 -15.55 31.59 16.63
CA GLN A 93 -14.21 31.55 16.01
C GLN A 93 -14.19 31.38 14.48
N GLY A 94 -15.28 31.69 13.78
CA GLY A 94 -15.44 31.47 12.35
C GLY A 94 -14.54 32.27 11.39
N ASN A 95 -13.54 33.03 11.87
CA ASN A 95 -12.76 33.92 10.99
C ASN A 95 -11.23 33.96 11.18
N ASP A 96 -10.59 33.08 11.99
CA ASP A 96 -9.12 33.22 12.21
C ASP A 96 -8.34 31.92 12.47
N LEU A 97 -8.75 30.76 11.92
CA LEU A 97 -7.93 29.54 11.98
C LEU A 97 -6.65 29.70 11.14
N LYS A 98 -5.48 29.51 11.76
CA LYS A 98 -4.19 29.61 11.06
C LYS A 98 -3.96 28.40 10.16
N ARG A 99 -3.67 28.66 8.88
CA ARG A 99 -3.41 27.65 7.84
C ARG A 99 -1.96 27.16 7.89
N PHE A 100 -1.77 25.86 7.68
CA PHE A 100 -0.48 25.28 7.28
C PHE A 100 -0.66 24.32 6.10
N LEU A 101 0.39 24.17 5.30
CA LEU A 101 0.39 23.21 4.20
C LEU A 101 0.74 21.80 4.71
N LEU A 102 -0.09 20.82 4.40
CA LEU A 102 0.14 19.41 4.78
C LEU A 102 0.36 18.58 3.51
N LEU A 103 1.57 18.08 3.34
CA LEU A 103 2.02 17.37 2.15
C LEU A 103 2.19 15.89 2.42
N TYR A 104 1.69 15.06 1.52
CA TYR A 104 1.95 13.62 1.57
C TYR A 104 2.52 13.04 0.27
N SER A 105 3.28 11.97 0.41
CA SER A 105 3.63 11.05 -0.68
C SER A 105 3.57 9.62 -0.20
N SER A 106 2.90 8.77 -0.97
CA SER A 106 2.61 7.39 -0.57
C SER A 106 2.57 6.44 -1.75
N GLN A 107 3.20 5.28 -1.61
CA GLN A 107 3.08 4.19 -2.60
C GLN A 107 1.85 3.33 -2.36
N THR A 108 1.59 2.95 -1.11
CA THR A 108 0.52 2.01 -0.73
C THR A 108 -0.59 2.67 0.10
N GLY A 109 -0.54 4.00 0.28
CA GLY A 109 -1.59 4.78 0.93
C GLY A 109 -1.39 5.06 2.44
N GLN A 110 -0.39 4.48 3.10
CA GLN A 110 -0.17 4.68 4.55
C GLN A 110 0.11 6.14 4.92
N ALA A 111 1.09 6.77 4.25
CA ALA A 111 1.40 8.19 4.46
C ALA A 111 0.21 9.11 4.16
N LYS A 112 -0.62 8.74 3.16
CA LYS A 112 -1.85 9.46 2.84
C LYS A 112 -2.85 9.37 4.01
N ALA A 113 -3.08 8.17 4.53
CA ALA A 113 -4.02 7.96 5.63
C ALA A 113 -3.61 8.74 6.90
N ILE A 114 -2.31 8.74 7.24
CA ILE A 114 -1.78 9.52 8.36
C ILE A 114 -1.95 11.03 8.13
N ALA A 115 -1.67 11.51 6.92
CA ALA A 115 -1.87 12.92 6.59
C ALA A 115 -3.37 13.31 6.61
N GLU A 116 -4.26 12.42 6.18
CA GLU A 116 -5.71 12.62 6.32
C GLU A 116 -6.10 12.70 7.80
N GLU A 117 -5.58 11.84 8.67
CA GLU A 117 -5.83 11.90 10.11
C GLU A 117 -5.39 13.23 10.74
N ILE A 118 -4.18 13.69 10.43
CA ILE A 118 -3.68 15.01 10.85
C ILE A 118 -4.62 16.11 10.32
N ALA A 119 -5.06 16.04 9.06
CA ALA A 119 -5.97 17.03 8.51
C ALA A 119 -7.32 17.09 9.25
N HIS A 120 -7.87 15.94 9.63
CA HIS A 120 -9.13 15.84 10.38
C HIS A 120 -8.99 16.32 11.83
N ALA A 121 -7.82 16.14 12.46
CA ALA A 121 -7.56 16.56 13.83
C ALA A 121 -7.22 18.06 13.95
N ALA A 122 -6.67 18.68 12.90
CA ALA A 122 -6.21 20.08 12.94
C ALA A 122 -7.23 21.10 13.49
N PRO A 123 -8.54 21.04 13.14
CA PRO A 123 -9.54 21.97 13.69
C PRO A 123 -9.68 21.90 15.22
N LEU A 124 -9.46 20.72 15.83
CA LEU A 124 -9.50 20.53 17.29
C LEU A 124 -8.36 21.28 18.00
N HIS A 125 -7.33 21.68 17.26
CA HIS A 125 -6.16 22.40 17.76
C HIS A 125 -6.13 23.87 17.33
N GLY A 126 -7.24 24.40 16.78
CA GLY A 126 -7.31 25.79 16.30
C GLY A 126 -6.57 26.03 14.98
N LEU A 127 -6.37 24.98 14.17
CA LEU A 127 -5.58 25.01 12.94
C LEU A 127 -6.39 24.57 11.73
N LYS A 128 -5.96 25.01 10.54
CA LYS A 128 -6.48 24.53 9.26
C LYS A 128 -5.37 23.88 8.44
N ALA A 129 -5.49 22.57 8.20
CA ALA A 129 -4.57 21.84 7.33
C ALA A 129 -5.00 21.94 5.87
N ASP A 130 -4.12 22.42 4.99
CA ASP A 130 -4.29 22.35 3.53
C ASP A 130 -3.61 21.08 3.01
N LEU A 131 -4.37 20.00 2.88
CA LEU A 131 -3.85 18.68 2.51
C LEU A 131 -3.64 18.55 0.99
N GLN A 132 -2.40 18.33 0.56
CA GLN A 132 -2.03 18.14 -0.84
C GLN A 132 -1.09 16.94 -1.05
N CYS A 133 -1.22 16.28 -2.21
CA CYS A 133 -0.25 15.27 -2.65
C CYS A 133 0.96 15.95 -3.32
N LEU A 134 2.19 15.47 -3.06
CA LEU A 134 3.39 16.04 -3.68
C LEU A 134 3.37 16.06 -5.21
N SER A 135 2.64 15.14 -5.85
CA SER A 135 2.49 15.07 -7.31
C SER A 135 1.78 16.30 -7.90
N LEU A 136 1.03 17.03 -7.09
CA LEU A 136 0.26 18.23 -7.46
C LEU A 136 1.09 19.52 -7.38
N THR A 137 2.41 19.42 -7.19
CA THR A 137 3.33 20.58 -7.29
C THR A 137 3.15 21.32 -8.63
N ASP A 138 3.13 22.65 -8.57
CA ASP A 138 2.85 23.60 -9.66
C ASP A 138 1.42 23.57 -10.21
N LYS A 139 0.54 22.72 -9.65
CA LYS A 139 -0.87 22.67 -10.02
C LYS A 139 -1.77 23.18 -8.90
N ARG A 140 -1.51 22.75 -7.66
CA ARG A 140 -2.32 23.11 -6.48
C ARG A 140 -1.54 23.87 -5.41
N PHE A 141 -0.22 23.73 -5.39
CA PHE A 141 0.64 24.44 -4.46
C PHE A 141 2.02 24.73 -5.09
N CYS A 142 2.68 25.77 -4.61
CA CYS A 142 4.06 26.12 -4.92
C CYS A 142 4.80 26.27 -3.58
N ILE A 143 5.75 25.37 -3.30
CA ILE A 143 6.37 25.24 -1.97
C ILE A 143 7.19 26.48 -1.59
N GLU A 144 7.75 27.19 -2.57
CA GLU A 144 8.50 28.42 -2.41
C GLU A 144 7.68 29.61 -1.86
N ASN A 145 6.35 29.53 -1.95
CA ASN A 145 5.43 30.57 -1.48
C ASN A 145 4.92 30.31 -0.05
N GLU A 146 5.24 29.16 0.53
CA GLU A 146 4.69 28.70 1.80
C GLU A 146 5.66 28.95 2.95
N THR A 147 5.12 29.28 4.12
CA THR A 147 5.91 29.60 5.32
C THR A 147 5.93 28.47 6.34
N CYS A 148 4.90 27.62 6.36
CA CYS A 148 4.77 26.50 7.29
C CYS A 148 4.24 25.26 6.56
N ALA A 149 5.02 24.19 6.55
CA ALA A 149 4.62 22.92 5.93
C ALA A 149 4.90 21.71 6.82
N VAL A 150 4.04 20.69 6.74
CA VAL A 150 4.25 19.38 7.35
C VAL A 150 4.32 18.33 6.24
N PHE A 151 5.36 17.50 6.25
CA PHE A 151 5.56 16.44 5.26
C PHE A 151 5.32 15.07 5.91
N VAL A 152 4.49 14.24 5.29
CA VAL A 152 4.31 12.82 5.63
C VAL A 152 4.67 11.97 4.41
N VAL A 153 5.84 11.33 4.41
CA VAL A 153 6.40 10.71 3.20
C VAL A 153 6.83 9.26 3.43
N SER A 154 6.43 8.34 2.56
CA SER A 154 6.95 6.96 2.56
C SER A 154 8.23 6.82 1.73
N THR A 155 9.00 5.77 1.97
CA THR A 155 10.14 5.33 1.14
C THR A 155 9.75 4.08 0.35
N THR A 156 10.26 3.89 -0.87
CA THR A 156 9.98 2.72 -1.72
C THR A 156 11.25 2.03 -2.21
N GLY A 157 11.16 0.73 -2.52
CA GLY A 157 12.27 -0.03 -3.11
C GLY A 157 13.58 0.10 -2.32
N ASP A 158 14.66 0.39 -3.03
CA ASP A 158 16.00 0.63 -2.47
C ASP A 158 16.20 2.07 -1.96
N GLY A 159 15.21 2.61 -1.24
CA GLY A 159 15.31 3.94 -0.63
C GLY A 159 14.85 5.10 -1.52
N GLU A 160 14.11 4.80 -2.57
CA GLU A 160 13.61 5.75 -3.57
C GLU A 160 12.37 6.52 -3.09
N PRO A 161 12.07 7.69 -3.70
CA PRO A 161 10.77 8.35 -3.55
C PRO A 161 9.63 7.48 -4.10
N PRO A 162 8.45 7.48 -3.46
CA PRO A 162 7.24 6.96 -4.07
C PRO A 162 6.92 7.70 -5.36
N ASP A 163 6.16 7.06 -6.27
CA ASP A 163 5.80 7.65 -7.57
C ASP A 163 5.18 9.05 -7.42
N SER A 164 4.37 9.23 -6.37
CA SER A 164 3.74 10.52 -6.04
C SER A 164 4.71 11.64 -5.63
N ALA A 165 5.97 11.34 -5.29
CA ALA A 165 6.98 12.33 -4.93
C ALA A 165 7.98 12.63 -6.07
N ILE A 166 8.10 11.76 -7.08
CA ILE A 166 9.15 11.83 -8.10
C ILE A 166 9.21 13.22 -8.76
N LYS A 167 8.07 13.73 -9.22
CA LYS A 167 8.00 15.04 -9.90
C LYS A 167 8.48 16.19 -9.00
N PHE A 168 8.00 16.22 -7.75
CA PHE A 168 8.36 17.23 -6.77
C PHE A 168 9.84 17.17 -6.41
N TYR A 169 10.35 15.98 -6.09
CA TYR A 169 11.73 15.79 -5.68
C TYR A 169 12.70 16.16 -6.80
N ARG A 170 12.44 15.74 -8.05
CA ARG A 170 13.23 16.14 -9.22
C ARG A 170 13.29 17.67 -9.39
N ARG A 171 12.19 18.38 -9.15
CA ARG A 171 12.15 19.85 -9.25
C ARG A 171 13.04 20.49 -8.21
N ILE A 172 12.85 20.17 -6.94
CA ILE A 172 13.62 20.79 -5.86
C ILE A 172 15.09 20.36 -5.90
N SER A 173 15.43 19.22 -6.53
CA SER A 173 16.81 18.74 -6.70
C SER A 173 17.58 19.36 -7.86
N ARG A 174 16.99 20.28 -8.64
CA ARG A 174 17.71 20.97 -9.73
C ARG A 174 18.87 21.81 -9.19
N HIS A 175 20.05 21.64 -9.79
CA HIS A 175 21.25 22.42 -9.45
C HIS A 175 21.13 23.92 -9.77
N THR A 176 20.20 24.30 -10.63
CA THR A 176 19.95 25.70 -11.01
C THR A 176 19.21 26.51 -9.93
N LEU A 177 18.70 25.85 -8.88
CA LEU A 177 18.02 26.54 -7.78
C LEU A 177 19.01 27.21 -6.85
N LYS A 178 18.70 28.43 -6.43
CA LYS A 178 19.51 29.18 -5.45
C LYS A 178 19.46 28.49 -4.09
N ALA A 179 20.55 28.60 -3.32
CA ALA A 179 20.63 27.98 -1.99
C ALA A 179 19.59 28.52 -0.99
N ASN A 180 19.04 29.72 -1.25
CA ASN A 180 18.02 30.35 -0.42
C ASN A 180 16.58 30.19 -0.97
N PHE A 181 16.37 29.28 -1.92
CA PHE A 181 15.10 29.10 -2.61
C PHE A 181 13.90 28.86 -1.66
N LEU A 182 14.13 28.24 -0.50
CA LEU A 182 13.12 27.96 0.53
C LEU A 182 13.42 28.65 1.87
N GLU A 183 14.12 29.80 1.86
CA GLU A 183 14.54 30.50 3.09
C GLU A 183 13.39 30.87 4.05
N LYS A 184 12.18 31.04 3.52
CA LYS A 184 10.96 31.39 4.27
C LYS A 184 10.22 30.18 4.83
N LEU A 185 10.57 28.99 4.37
CA LEU A 185 9.86 27.76 4.71
C LEU A 185 10.36 27.22 6.05
N GLN A 186 9.44 27.11 7.00
CA GLN A 186 9.64 26.29 8.19
C GLN A 186 8.85 24.99 8.03
N TYR A 187 9.44 23.86 8.39
CA TYR A 187 8.79 22.57 8.17
C TYR A 187 8.92 21.56 9.31
N ALA A 188 8.03 20.57 9.31
CA ALA A 188 8.15 19.32 10.06
C ALA A 188 8.08 18.15 9.08
N LEU A 189 8.74 17.03 9.39
CA LEU A 189 8.79 15.88 8.50
C LEU A 189 8.64 14.56 9.27
N LEU A 190 7.66 13.77 8.87
CA LEU A 190 7.46 12.39 9.29
C LEU A 190 7.80 11.47 8.11
N ALA A 191 8.85 10.69 8.26
CA ALA A 191 9.28 9.70 7.28
C ALA A 191 8.75 8.32 7.67
N LEU A 192 8.18 7.60 6.72
CA LEU A 192 7.74 6.22 6.89
C LEU A 192 8.65 5.27 6.11
N GLY A 193 9.03 4.18 6.74
CA GLY A 193 9.86 3.14 6.16
C GLY A 193 9.76 1.85 6.95
N ASP A 194 10.65 0.92 6.65
CA ASP A 194 10.74 -0.40 7.27
C ASP A 194 12.22 -0.67 7.52
N SER A 195 12.60 -0.89 8.78
CA SER A 195 14.00 -1.14 9.17
C SER A 195 14.54 -2.50 8.74
N ASN A 196 13.70 -3.41 8.24
CA ASN A 196 14.17 -4.61 7.55
C ASN A 196 14.87 -4.24 6.23
N TYR A 197 14.58 -3.08 5.65
CA TYR A 197 15.30 -2.55 4.49
C TYR A 197 16.53 -1.76 4.94
N ILE A 198 17.65 -2.00 4.25
CA ILE A 198 18.96 -1.40 4.54
C ILE A 198 18.89 0.13 4.55
N LYS A 199 18.08 0.71 3.66
CA LYS A 199 17.92 2.16 3.47
C LYS A 199 16.69 2.70 4.22
N PHE A 200 16.62 2.42 5.52
CA PHE A 200 15.52 2.86 6.39
C PHE A 200 15.24 4.37 6.25
N CYS A 201 13.99 4.70 5.88
CA CYS A 201 13.49 6.05 5.68
C CYS A 201 14.35 6.94 4.75
N LEU A 202 15.09 6.35 3.80
CA LEU A 202 16.08 7.09 3.01
C LEU A 202 15.46 8.27 2.26
N PHE A 203 14.31 8.10 1.60
CA PHE A 203 13.69 9.21 0.87
C PHE A 203 13.35 10.38 1.80
N GLY A 204 12.78 10.12 2.98
CA GLY A 204 12.51 11.16 3.97
C GLY A 204 13.78 11.89 4.41
N ARG A 205 14.89 11.16 4.62
CA ARG A 205 16.20 11.73 4.96
C ARG A 205 16.80 12.55 3.81
N LEU A 206 16.65 12.11 2.57
CA LEU A 206 17.10 12.81 1.37
C LEU A 206 16.29 14.09 1.13
N LEU A 207 14.97 14.04 1.33
CA LEU A 207 14.09 15.18 1.25
C LEU A 207 14.46 16.23 2.31
N ASP A 208 14.61 15.80 3.56
CA ASP A 208 15.03 16.68 4.66
C ASP A 208 16.37 17.38 4.37
N ARG A 209 17.41 16.62 3.97
CA ARG A 209 18.70 17.21 3.57
C ARG A 209 18.55 18.23 2.45
N ARG A 210 17.70 17.94 1.46
CA ARG A 210 17.50 18.83 0.32
C ARG A 210 16.74 20.10 0.69
N LEU A 211 15.73 20.00 1.57
CA LEU A 211 15.01 21.17 2.08
C LEU A 211 15.95 22.11 2.84
N GLN A 212 16.81 21.56 3.70
CA GLN A 212 17.81 22.35 4.44
C GLN A 212 18.88 22.96 3.51
N ALA A 213 19.32 22.23 2.49
CA ALA A 213 20.24 22.77 1.47
C ALA A 213 19.63 23.93 0.66
N LEU A 214 18.31 24.08 0.66
CA LEU A 214 17.57 25.20 0.08
C LEU A 214 17.16 26.25 1.14
N SER A 215 17.77 26.22 2.32
CA SER A 215 17.58 27.12 3.47
C SER A 215 16.23 27.01 4.20
N ALA A 216 15.45 25.95 3.96
CA ALA A 216 14.28 25.67 4.79
C ALA A 216 14.70 25.23 6.20
N LYS A 217 13.93 25.60 7.23
CA LYS A 217 14.28 25.34 8.63
C LYS A 217 13.30 24.38 9.30
N PRO A 218 13.75 23.26 9.89
CA PRO A 218 12.85 22.43 10.66
C PRO A 218 12.39 23.16 11.93
N PHE A 219 11.09 23.19 12.22
CA PHE A 219 10.54 23.74 13.49
C PHE A 219 10.21 22.65 14.52
N TYR A 220 10.18 21.39 14.09
CA TYR A 220 9.89 20.23 14.92
C TYR A 220 10.80 19.08 14.50
N GLU A 221 11.19 18.24 15.46
CA GLU A 221 12.07 17.11 15.19
C GLU A 221 11.43 16.14 14.20
N ARG A 222 12.27 15.60 13.31
CA ARG A 222 11.85 14.62 12.31
C ARG A 222 11.32 13.35 12.99
N GLY A 223 10.23 12.81 12.48
CA GLY A 223 9.66 11.54 12.93
C GLY A 223 10.04 10.39 12.01
N TYR A 224 10.11 9.18 12.57
CA TYR A 224 10.30 7.94 11.82
C TYR A 224 9.23 6.92 12.20
N GLY A 225 8.40 6.54 11.24
CA GLY A 225 7.49 5.40 11.37
C GLY A 225 8.16 4.15 10.81
N ASP A 226 8.25 3.10 11.62
CA ASP A 226 8.88 1.83 11.26
C ASP A 226 7.85 0.70 11.16
N ASP A 227 7.58 0.27 9.92
CA ASP A 227 6.61 -0.79 9.66
C ASP A 227 7.05 -2.15 10.24
N ALA A 228 8.36 -2.38 10.43
CA ALA A 228 8.90 -3.63 10.98
C ALA A 228 8.43 -3.91 12.42
N PHE A 229 8.32 -2.86 13.23
CA PHE A 229 7.94 -2.95 14.65
C PHE A 229 6.51 -2.45 14.90
N GLY A 230 5.87 -1.88 13.86
CA GLY A 230 4.58 -1.24 13.96
C GLY A 230 4.70 0.27 13.81
N ILE A 231 4.19 0.77 12.69
CA ILE A 231 4.38 2.16 12.28
C ILE A 231 3.90 3.19 13.32
N GLU A 232 2.85 2.87 14.08
CA GLU A 232 2.26 3.75 15.08
C GLU A 232 3.16 3.96 16.30
N THR A 233 4.10 3.04 16.56
CA THR A 233 5.06 3.19 17.68
C THR A 233 5.92 4.45 17.53
N GLY A 234 6.24 4.83 16.29
CA GLY A 234 6.92 6.09 15.98
C GLY A 234 5.97 7.21 15.57
N VAL A 235 4.88 6.89 14.88
CA VAL A 235 3.94 7.90 14.35
C VAL A 235 3.08 8.54 15.44
N ASP A 236 2.49 7.76 16.35
CA ASP A 236 1.54 8.31 17.34
C ASP A 236 2.22 9.30 18.30
N PRO A 237 3.40 9.00 18.90
CA PRO A 237 4.10 9.96 19.75
C PRO A 237 4.53 11.20 18.98
N TRP A 238 4.85 11.07 17.70
CA TRP A 238 5.25 12.20 16.86
C TRP A 238 4.06 13.12 16.56
N ILE A 239 2.90 12.56 16.20
CA ILE A 239 1.68 13.36 15.97
C ILE A 239 1.23 14.05 17.27
N LEU A 240 1.30 13.37 18.40
CA LEU A 240 0.93 13.96 19.70
C LEU A 240 1.74 15.23 20.00
N ASN A 241 3.03 15.22 19.67
CA ASN A 241 3.95 16.34 19.90
C ASN A 241 4.00 17.35 18.74
N LEU A 242 3.40 17.03 17.59
CA LEU A 242 3.26 17.93 16.45
C LEU A 242 2.36 19.12 16.78
N TRP A 243 1.24 18.91 17.49
CA TRP A 243 0.25 19.97 17.73
C TRP A 243 0.82 21.15 18.53
N PRO A 244 1.47 20.94 19.69
CA PRO A 244 2.10 22.05 20.41
C PRO A 244 3.24 22.72 19.63
N ALA A 245 3.90 22.00 18.71
CA ALA A 245 4.92 22.58 17.84
C ALA A 245 4.29 23.49 16.77
N LEU A 246 3.21 23.04 16.11
CA LEU A 246 2.48 23.84 15.12
C LEU A 246 1.85 25.10 15.73
N GLN A 247 1.25 24.99 16.92
CA GLN A 247 0.64 26.13 17.60
C GLN A 247 1.69 27.20 17.94
N ARG A 248 2.87 26.80 18.43
CA ARG A 248 4.00 27.73 18.66
C ARG A 248 4.48 28.37 17.36
N GLN A 249 4.59 27.57 16.30
CA GLN A 249 5.07 27.99 14.99
C GLN A 249 4.12 28.96 14.28
N LEU A 250 2.81 28.79 14.46
CA LEU A 250 1.77 29.62 13.83
C LEU A 250 1.23 30.70 14.77
N HIS A 251 1.83 30.84 15.96
CA HIS A 251 1.44 31.81 17.00
C HIS A 251 -0.04 31.75 17.38
N VAL A 252 -0.60 30.53 17.45
CA VAL A 252 -1.98 30.31 17.91
C VAL A 252 -2.00 30.41 19.44
N LYS A 253 -2.93 31.19 20.00
CA LYS A 253 -3.13 31.28 21.46
C LYS A 253 -3.65 29.93 21.95
N CYS A 254 -2.88 29.25 22.81
CA CYS A 254 -3.36 28.05 23.47
C CYS A 254 -4.37 28.46 24.56
N GLU A 255 -5.63 28.05 24.43
CA GLU A 255 -6.45 27.88 25.63
C GLU A 255 -6.01 26.60 26.33
N PRO A 256 -5.80 26.61 27.64
CA PRO A 256 -5.46 25.40 28.38
C PRO A 256 -6.66 24.45 28.30
N MET A 257 -6.47 23.30 27.64
CA MET A 257 -7.28 22.12 27.92
C MET A 257 -7.16 21.85 29.42
N ASN A 258 -8.27 21.91 30.14
CA ASN A 258 -8.33 21.62 31.57
C ASN A 258 -7.75 20.21 31.85
N GLY A 259 -6.52 20.20 32.32
CA GLY A 259 -5.75 19.09 32.87
C GLY A 259 -4.46 19.68 33.42
N PRO A 260 -4.02 19.34 34.65
CA PRO A 260 -2.99 20.13 35.31
C PRO A 260 -1.64 19.97 34.63
N LEU A 261 -1.14 21.06 34.04
CA LEU A 261 0.26 21.27 33.70
C LEU A 261 0.88 22.13 34.82
N THR A 262 1.70 21.53 35.68
CA THR A 262 2.56 22.28 36.59
C THR A 262 3.98 22.35 36.06
N ASN A 263 4.50 23.59 36.02
CA ASN A 263 5.87 23.94 35.69
C ASN A 263 6.86 23.25 36.63
N GLY A 264 8.06 22.99 36.10
CA GLY A 264 9.18 22.42 36.82
C GLY A 264 9.49 23.14 38.13
N ASN A 265 9.23 22.43 39.23
CA ASN A 265 10.01 22.42 40.46
C ASN A 265 9.79 21.04 41.10
N CYS A 266 10.90 20.40 41.50
CA CYS A 266 10.88 19.12 42.19
C CYS A 266 10.02 19.20 43.45
N ILE A 267 8.84 18.59 43.42
CA ILE A 267 8.06 18.23 44.60
C ILE A 267 7.44 16.86 44.30
N ASP A 268 7.91 15.84 45.02
CA ASP A 268 7.30 14.52 45.09
C ASP A 268 5.81 14.68 45.43
N THR A 269 4.94 14.38 44.46
CA THR A 269 3.50 14.28 44.69
C THR A 269 3.00 12.95 44.11
N GLU A 270 2.27 12.23 44.95
CA GLU A 270 2.07 10.77 44.93
C GLU A 270 1.13 10.19 43.85
N ASP A 271 0.72 10.97 42.83
CA ASP A 271 -0.34 10.58 41.88
C ASP A 271 0.13 10.12 40.48
N SER A 272 1.42 9.84 40.31
CA SER A 272 1.98 9.24 39.09
C SER A 272 2.26 7.73 39.21
N ARG A 273 1.48 7.01 40.04
CA ARG A 273 1.57 5.55 40.16
C ARG A 273 0.68 4.83 39.14
N PHE A 274 1.01 4.93 37.85
CA PHE A 274 0.87 3.76 36.99
C PHE A 274 2.07 2.86 37.29
N ASN A 275 1.84 1.87 38.15
CA ASN A 275 2.87 1.06 38.79
C ASN A 275 3.89 0.46 37.80
N MET A 276 5.18 0.64 38.08
CA MET A 276 6.29 -0.03 37.38
C MET A 276 6.14 -1.57 37.38
N SER A 277 5.41 -2.12 38.36
CA SER A 277 5.09 -3.56 38.43
C SER A 277 4.06 -4.01 37.39
N THR A 278 3.17 -3.13 36.93
CA THR A 278 2.17 -3.45 35.89
C THR A 278 2.82 -3.50 34.50
N LEU A 279 3.77 -2.61 34.20
CA LEU A 279 4.56 -2.61 32.96
C LEU A 279 5.45 -3.85 32.78
N ASN A 280 5.94 -4.42 33.89
CA ASN A 280 6.69 -5.68 33.89
C ASN A 280 5.77 -6.90 33.66
N LYS A 281 4.56 -6.92 34.26
CA LYS A 281 3.55 -7.98 34.01
C LYS A 281 2.98 -7.94 32.59
N GLU A 282 2.79 -6.75 32.01
CA GLU A 282 2.30 -6.60 30.62
C GLU A 282 3.28 -7.18 29.58
N ALA A 283 4.57 -7.28 29.94
CA ALA A 283 5.58 -7.91 29.09
C ALA A 283 5.38 -9.42 28.91
N GLU A 284 4.70 -10.07 29.86
CA GLU A 284 4.46 -11.51 29.87
C GLU A 284 3.22 -11.92 29.08
N VAL A 285 2.34 -10.97 28.72
CA VAL A 285 1.13 -11.24 27.95
C VAL A 285 1.49 -11.40 26.48
N THR A 286 1.28 -12.62 25.96
CA THR A 286 1.64 -13.00 24.58
C THR A 286 0.45 -13.40 23.73
N SER A 287 -0.71 -13.67 24.35
CA SER A 287 -1.95 -14.06 23.68
C SER A 287 -3.14 -13.25 24.17
N ILE A 288 -4.13 -13.02 23.29
CA ILE A 288 -5.39 -12.37 23.66
C ILE A 288 -6.11 -13.14 24.78
N SER A 289 -6.01 -14.47 24.81
CA SER A 289 -6.62 -15.30 25.85
C SER A 289 -6.11 -15.01 27.27
N GLU A 290 -4.89 -14.48 27.39
CA GLU A 290 -4.26 -14.15 28.66
C GLU A 290 -4.67 -12.75 29.17
N LEU A 291 -5.19 -11.89 28.27
CA LEU A 291 -5.58 -10.52 28.62
C LEU A 291 -6.68 -10.48 29.67
N SER A 292 -7.66 -11.37 29.62
CA SER A 292 -8.76 -11.39 30.62
C SER A 292 -8.23 -11.60 32.04
N THR A 293 -7.16 -12.37 32.20
CA THR A 293 -6.52 -12.60 33.51
C THR A 293 -5.67 -11.41 33.93
N PHE A 294 -4.89 -10.85 33.00
CA PHE A 294 -4.08 -9.65 33.25
C PHE A 294 -4.93 -8.43 33.64
N LEU A 295 -6.08 -8.25 32.99
CA LEU A 295 -6.94 -7.09 33.18
C LEU A 295 -7.74 -7.09 34.50
N LYS A 296 -7.73 -8.19 35.28
CA LYS A 296 -8.37 -8.22 36.60
C LYS A 296 -7.78 -7.20 37.57
N ASP A 297 -6.49 -6.90 37.40
CA ASP A 297 -5.74 -5.96 38.24
C ASP A 297 -5.64 -4.56 37.60
N VAL A 298 -6.26 -4.32 36.44
CA VAL A 298 -6.14 -3.08 35.65
C VAL A 298 -7.47 -2.34 35.62
N ASP A 299 -7.45 -1.07 36.04
CA ASP A 299 -8.59 -0.17 35.95
C ASP A 299 -8.66 0.47 34.54
N VAL A 300 -9.35 -0.22 33.62
CA VAL A 300 -9.47 0.19 32.21
C VAL A 300 -10.20 1.53 32.05
N GLU A 301 -11.06 1.91 33.00
CA GLU A 301 -11.78 3.19 32.97
C GLU A 301 -10.84 4.40 33.15
N LYS A 302 -9.68 4.17 33.77
CA LYS A 302 -8.61 5.19 33.90
C LYS A 302 -7.67 5.24 32.70
N CYS A 303 -7.76 4.31 31.75
CA CYS A 303 -6.95 4.35 30.54
C CYS A 303 -7.39 5.51 29.64
N ARG A 304 -6.45 6.02 28.82
CA ARG A 304 -6.75 7.09 27.86
C ARG A 304 -7.39 6.51 26.62
N LEU A 305 -8.71 6.35 26.68
CA LEU A 305 -9.46 5.76 25.57
C LEU A 305 -9.56 6.74 24.39
N PRO A 306 -9.29 6.29 23.14
CA PRO A 306 -9.55 7.09 21.96
C PRO A 306 -11.02 7.53 21.90
N LYS A 307 -11.27 8.74 21.40
CA LYS A 307 -12.63 9.23 21.18
C LYS A 307 -13.33 8.31 20.18
N LEU A 308 -14.54 7.87 20.52
CA LEU A 308 -15.36 7.07 19.61
C LEU A 308 -15.67 7.88 18.35
N PRO A 309 -15.30 7.39 17.15
CA PRO A 309 -15.64 8.07 15.91
C PRO A 309 -17.15 8.08 15.67
N ALA A 310 -17.67 9.20 15.17
CA ALA A 310 -19.06 9.26 14.70
C ALA A 310 -19.27 8.28 13.53
N PRO A 311 -20.44 7.61 13.43
CA PRO A 311 -20.80 6.77 12.30
C PRO A 311 -20.77 7.54 10.98
N THR A 312 -20.21 6.95 9.92
CA THR A 312 -20.09 7.68 8.64
C THR A 312 -20.62 6.95 7.43
N LEU A 313 -20.83 5.65 7.58
CA LEU A 313 -21.32 4.80 6.53
C LEU A 313 -22.64 4.18 6.97
N LYS A 314 -23.64 4.29 6.11
CA LYS A 314 -24.90 3.57 6.20
C LYS A 314 -25.03 2.67 4.97
N ILE A 315 -25.23 1.38 5.21
CA ILE A 315 -25.60 0.42 4.18
C ILE A 315 -27.12 0.42 4.02
N ASN A 316 -27.58 0.50 2.77
CA ASN A 316 -28.94 0.12 2.41
C ASN A 316 -28.84 -1.09 1.47
N PHE A 317 -29.67 -2.10 1.70
CA PHE A 317 -29.76 -3.28 0.85
C PHE A 317 -30.89 -3.06 -0.16
N GLU A 318 -30.61 -3.33 -1.43
CA GLU A 318 -31.55 -3.22 -2.53
C GLU A 318 -31.83 -4.60 -3.11
N ASP A 319 -33.11 -4.96 -3.27
CA ASP A 319 -33.55 -6.28 -3.72
C ASP A 319 -33.72 -6.38 -5.26
N ASP A 320 -33.82 -5.26 -5.97
CA ASP A 320 -34.27 -5.18 -7.39
C ASP A 320 -33.21 -4.73 -8.42
N HIS A 321 -31.92 -4.75 -8.06
CA HIS A 321 -30.85 -4.38 -8.99
C HIS A 321 -30.03 -5.58 -9.44
N GLU A 322 -29.82 -5.72 -10.75
CA GLU A 322 -28.84 -6.67 -11.28
C GLU A 322 -27.44 -6.30 -10.76
N PRO A 323 -26.76 -7.21 -10.03
CA PRO A 323 -25.44 -6.92 -9.50
C PRO A 323 -24.46 -6.68 -10.64
N ARG A 324 -23.51 -5.76 -10.45
CA ARG A 324 -22.39 -5.63 -11.39
C ARG A 324 -21.59 -6.94 -11.42
N THR A 325 -21.58 -7.59 -12.58
CA THR A 325 -20.96 -8.92 -12.76
C THR A 325 -19.43 -8.91 -12.82
N ASN A 326 -18.81 -7.75 -13.04
CA ASN A 326 -17.35 -7.63 -13.14
C ASN A 326 -16.83 -6.50 -12.26
N TYR A 327 -16.42 -6.82 -11.02
CA TYR A 327 -15.59 -5.91 -10.25
C TYR A 327 -14.15 -5.98 -10.74
N VAL A 328 -13.72 -4.90 -11.38
CA VAL A 328 -12.30 -4.64 -11.61
C VAL A 328 -11.92 -3.51 -10.65
N PRO A 329 -10.94 -3.72 -9.74
CA PRO A 329 -10.45 -2.67 -8.87
C PRO A 329 -10.17 -1.41 -9.69
N ASN A 330 -10.84 -0.32 -9.31
CA ASN A 330 -10.93 0.94 -10.04
C ASN A 330 -9.59 1.27 -10.76
N GLU A 331 -9.61 1.39 -12.09
CA GLU A 331 -8.40 1.61 -12.92
C GLU A 331 -7.55 2.80 -12.42
N SER A 332 -8.17 3.79 -11.78
CA SER A 332 -7.48 4.96 -11.21
C SER A 332 -6.81 4.75 -9.85
N LEU A 333 -7.03 3.61 -9.17
CA LEU A 333 -6.56 3.34 -7.79
C LEU A 333 -5.38 2.36 -7.70
N LEU A 334 -4.98 1.73 -8.80
CA LEU A 334 -3.87 0.78 -8.84
C LEU A 334 -2.53 1.50 -9.04
N ASN A 335 -1.92 1.89 -7.91
CA ASN A 335 -0.57 2.46 -7.90
C ASN A 335 0.43 1.46 -8.52
N SER A 336 1.43 1.97 -9.27
CA SER A 336 2.45 1.19 -10.02
C SER A 336 1.95 0.41 -11.25
N GLN A 337 0.73 0.70 -11.72
CA GLN A 337 0.21 0.11 -12.96
C GLN A 337 0.97 0.66 -14.18
N ALA A 338 1.70 -0.20 -14.89
CA ALA A 338 2.43 0.14 -16.12
C ALA A 338 1.72 -0.34 -17.41
N SER A 339 0.60 -1.04 -17.29
CA SER A 339 -0.26 -1.49 -18.40
C SER A 339 -1.74 -1.40 -18.00
N SER A 340 -2.66 -1.39 -18.96
CA SER A 340 -4.07 -1.69 -18.65
C SER A 340 -4.21 -3.06 -17.99
N ILE A 341 -5.35 -3.29 -17.34
CA ILE A 341 -5.69 -4.61 -16.81
C ILE A 341 -5.91 -5.54 -18.00
N SER A 342 -5.37 -6.75 -17.89
CA SER A 342 -5.51 -7.81 -18.88
C SER A 342 -5.83 -9.11 -18.16
N ASN A 343 -6.40 -10.05 -18.91
CA ASN A 343 -6.81 -11.33 -18.39
C ASN A 343 -5.87 -12.43 -18.89
N VAL A 344 -5.52 -13.34 -17.99
CA VAL A 344 -4.72 -14.52 -18.30
C VAL A 344 -5.43 -15.79 -17.86
N LYS A 345 -5.16 -16.88 -18.58
CA LYS A 345 -5.62 -18.23 -18.26
C LYS A 345 -4.46 -19.05 -17.73
N VAL A 346 -4.73 -19.90 -16.75
CA VAL A 346 -3.77 -20.90 -16.27
C VAL A 346 -3.61 -22.00 -17.33
N VAL A 347 -2.38 -22.20 -17.79
CA VAL A 347 -2.02 -23.24 -18.78
C VAL A 347 -1.52 -24.49 -18.08
N SER A 348 -0.65 -24.33 -17.09
CA SER A 348 -0.11 -25.45 -16.33
C SER A 348 0.33 -25.03 -14.94
N CYS A 349 0.23 -25.94 -13.99
CA CYS A 349 0.83 -25.80 -12.67
C CYS A 349 1.70 -27.01 -12.35
N LYS A 350 2.97 -26.76 -12.01
CA LYS A 350 3.95 -27.78 -11.68
C LYS A 350 4.47 -27.55 -10.26
N ARG A 351 4.52 -28.61 -9.46
CA ARG A 351 5.19 -28.58 -8.15
C ARG A 351 6.69 -28.77 -8.35
N LEU A 352 7.50 -27.87 -7.81
CA LEU A 352 8.96 -27.89 -7.96
C LEU A 352 9.69 -28.50 -6.76
N THR A 353 9.03 -28.65 -5.61
CA THR A 353 9.65 -29.14 -4.37
C THR A 353 8.95 -30.37 -3.80
N TYR A 354 9.68 -31.23 -3.08
CA TYR A 354 9.16 -32.48 -2.52
C TYR A 354 9.58 -32.68 -1.07
N GLY A 355 8.72 -33.31 -0.27
CA GLY A 355 8.91 -33.48 1.18
C GLY A 355 8.23 -32.40 2.03
N ASP A 356 8.07 -32.69 3.32
CA ASP A 356 7.37 -31.84 4.29
C ASP A 356 8.31 -30.85 5.00
N ASP A 357 9.62 -31.10 4.94
CA ASP A 357 10.68 -30.27 5.52
C ASP A 357 11.08 -29.08 4.63
N VAL A 358 10.43 -28.91 3.49
CA VAL A 358 10.60 -27.79 2.55
C VAL A 358 9.27 -27.10 2.27
N LYS A 359 9.32 -25.81 1.94
CA LYS A 359 8.12 -25.08 1.54
C LYS A 359 7.62 -25.65 0.20
N THR A 360 6.32 -25.78 0.04
CA THR A 360 5.73 -26.15 -1.25
C THR A 360 5.94 -25.00 -2.23
N THR A 361 6.71 -25.22 -3.29
CA THR A 361 6.91 -24.25 -4.37
C THR A 361 6.20 -24.72 -5.62
N LEU A 362 5.42 -23.82 -6.22
CA LEU A 362 4.69 -24.06 -7.45
C LEU A 362 5.19 -23.13 -8.55
N GLU A 363 5.23 -23.66 -9.76
CA GLU A 363 5.40 -22.94 -11.01
C GLU A 363 4.04 -22.88 -11.70
N LEU A 364 3.64 -21.68 -12.11
CA LEU A 364 2.39 -21.41 -12.81
C LEU A 364 2.69 -20.77 -14.15
N LYS A 365 2.30 -21.46 -15.24
CA LYS A 365 2.37 -20.93 -16.60
C LYS A 365 1.03 -20.33 -16.99
N LEU A 366 1.07 -19.13 -17.53
CA LEU A 366 -0.07 -18.28 -17.82
C LEU A 366 -0.04 -17.86 -19.28
N GLN A 367 -1.21 -17.77 -19.92
CA GLN A 367 -1.37 -17.31 -21.29
C GLN A 367 -2.32 -16.12 -21.32
N PHE A 368 -1.98 -15.08 -22.08
CA PHE A 368 -2.86 -13.93 -22.28
C PHE A 368 -4.11 -14.35 -23.03
N GLN A 369 -5.28 -13.94 -22.53
CA GLN A 369 -6.55 -14.19 -23.22
C GLN A 369 -6.72 -13.29 -24.44
N ASP A 370 -6.28 -12.04 -24.30
CA ASP A 370 -6.30 -11.01 -25.34
C ASP A 370 -4.87 -10.77 -25.87
N SER A 371 -4.65 -9.60 -26.50
CA SER A 371 -3.32 -9.19 -26.94
C SER A 371 -2.28 -9.25 -25.81
N PRO A 372 -1.15 -9.94 -26.01
CA PRO A 372 -0.08 -10.04 -25.02
C PRO A 372 0.41 -8.67 -24.57
N ILE A 373 0.63 -8.51 -23.26
CA ILE A 373 1.31 -7.32 -22.74
C ILE A 373 2.81 -7.53 -22.93
N PRO A 374 3.52 -6.70 -23.74
CA PRO A 374 4.96 -6.85 -23.90
C PRO A 374 5.68 -6.67 -22.57
N TYR A 375 6.61 -7.58 -22.26
CA TYR A 375 7.40 -7.55 -21.04
C TYR A 375 8.87 -7.83 -21.33
N LYS A 376 9.74 -7.46 -20.41
CA LYS A 376 11.17 -7.80 -20.40
C LYS A 376 11.48 -8.73 -19.23
N PRO A 377 12.45 -9.66 -19.36
CA PRO A 377 12.93 -10.40 -18.20
C PRO A 377 13.30 -9.43 -17.07
N GLY A 378 12.76 -9.66 -15.87
CA GLY A 378 12.87 -8.76 -14.72
C GLY A 378 11.61 -7.94 -14.42
N ASP A 379 10.65 -7.89 -15.35
CA ASP A 379 9.30 -7.38 -15.07
C ASP A 379 8.56 -8.29 -14.06
N SER A 380 7.53 -7.73 -13.44
CA SER A 380 6.61 -8.45 -12.55
C SER A 380 5.16 -8.14 -12.91
N TYR A 381 4.25 -9.06 -12.61
CA TYR A 381 2.81 -8.83 -12.77
C TYR A 381 2.13 -8.79 -11.40
N GLY A 382 1.24 -7.81 -11.23
CA GLY A 382 0.33 -7.72 -10.10
C GLY A 382 -0.93 -8.51 -10.39
N PHE A 383 -1.23 -9.50 -9.55
CA PHE A 383 -2.40 -10.37 -9.68
C PHE A 383 -3.52 -9.88 -8.78
N ILE A 384 -4.70 -9.68 -9.37
CA ILE A 384 -5.91 -9.29 -8.66
C ILE A 384 -6.58 -10.56 -8.16
N CYS A 385 -6.28 -10.94 -6.92
CA CYS A 385 -6.82 -12.15 -6.29
C CYS A 385 -7.95 -11.80 -5.31
N PRO A 386 -9.01 -12.62 -5.25
CA PRO A 386 -10.04 -12.49 -4.22
C PRO A 386 -9.55 -12.98 -2.85
N ASN A 387 -10.25 -12.57 -1.78
CA ASN A 387 -10.18 -13.24 -0.49
C ASN A 387 -10.68 -14.69 -0.60
N PRO A 388 -10.24 -15.59 0.30
CA PRO A 388 -10.76 -16.96 0.34
C PRO A 388 -12.27 -16.97 0.61
N ALA A 389 -13.04 -17.59 -0.29
CA ALA A 389 -14.49 -17.64 -0.17
C ALA A 389 -14.97 -18.30 1.13
N ASP A 390 -14.25 -19.31 1.61
CA ASP A 390 -14.48 -19.98 2.88
C ASP A 390 -14.36 -19.04 4.10
N GLU A 391 -13.41 -18.10 4.08
CA GLU A 391 -13.27 -17.10 5.14
C GLU A 391 -14.34 -16.00 5.04
N VAL A 392 -14.73 -15.63 3.82
CA VAL A 392 -15.82 -14.67 3.61
C VAL A 392 -17.15 -15.24 4.12
N GLU A 393 -17.47 -16.50 3.84
CA GLU A 393 -18.66 -17.15 4.39
C GLU A 393 -18.65 -17.18 5.91
N LEU A 394 -17.52 -17.53 6.51
CA LEU A 394 -17.39 -17.57 7.96
C LEU A 394 -17.53 -16.17 8.58
N LEU A 395 -17.02 -15.13 7.92
CA LEU A 395 -17.18 -13.75 8.34
C LEU A 395 -18.65 -13.31 8.24
N LEU A 396 -19.34 -13.59 7.14
CA LEU A 396 -20.76 -13.28 6.96
C LEU A 396 -21.64 -13.98 8.01
N GLN A 397 -21.36 -15.24 8.30
CA GLN A 397 -21.98 -15.99 9.39
C GLN A 397 -21.71 -15.33 10.74
N ARG A 398 -20.46 -14.95 11.02
CA ARG A 398 -20.05 -14.32 12.28
C ARG A 398 -20.68 -12.94 12.49
N LEU A 399 -20.99 -12.24 11.40
CA LEU A 399 -21.71 -10.96 11.39
C LEU A 399 -23.23 -11.13 11.42
N ASN A 400 -23.75 -12.36 11.43
CA ASN A 400 -25.19 -12.68 11.41
C ASN A 400 -25.93 -12.16 10.16
N VAL A 401 -25.24 -12.04 9.02
CA VAL A 401 -25.81 -11.53 7.75
C VAL A 401 -25.63 -12.47 6.53
N PRO A 402 -25.62 -13.81 6.66
CA PRO A 402 -25.49 -14.68 5.48
C PRO A 402 -26.67 -14.54 4.50
N HIS A 403 -27.86 -14.21 5.02
CA HIS A 403 -29.08 -13.99 4.23
C HIS A 403 -29.03 -12.71 3.38
N LEU A 404 -28.12 -11.78 3.68
CA LEU A 404 -27.91 -10.54 2.91
C LEU A 404 -26.68 -10.63 1.99
N SER A 405 -26.06 -11.80 1.90
CA SER A 405 -24.80 -11.96 1.15
C SER A 405 -24.94 -11.62 -0.33
N GLU A 406 -26.07 -12.00 -0.95
CA GLU A 406 -26.41 -11.72 -2.35
C GLU A 406 -27.10 -10.37 -2.57
N SER A 407 -27.46 -9.66 -1.49
CA SER A 407 -28.15 -8.37 -1.60
C SER A 407 -27.20 -7.28 -2.07
N VAL A 408 -27.65 -6.45 -3.01
CA VAL A 408 -26.87 -5.32 -3.53
C VAL A 408 -26.76 -4.23 -2.46
N VAL A 409 -25.54 -3.76 -2.23
CA VAL A 409 -25.22 -2.76 -1.21
C VAL A 409 -25.13 -1.37 -1.84
N ARG A 410 -25.96 -0.45 -1.33
CA ARG A 410 -25.83 0.98 -1.56
C ARG A 410 -25.26 1.67 -0.32
N LEU A 411 -24.04 2.18 -0.45
CA LEU A 411 -23.39 2.97 0.58
C LEU A 411 -23.88 4.43 0.54
N SER A 412 -24.18 4.97 1.71
CA SER A 412 -24.59 6.37 1.89
C SER A 412 -23.90 6.98 3.10
N ILE A 413 -23.72 8.30 3.08
CA ILE A 413 -23.17 9.06 4.20
C ILE A 413 -24.35 9.72 4.92
N PRO A 414 -24.50 9.57 6.25
CA PRO A 414 -25.54 10.25 7.00
C PRO A 414 -25.51 11.77 6.77
N ASP A 415 -26.66 12.42 6.72
CA ASP A 415 -26.77 13.86 6.42
C ASP A 415 -25.94 14.73 7.38
N GLU A 416 -25.82 14.32 8.64
CA GLU A 416 -25.00 14.96 9.67
C GLU A 416 -23.49 14.98 9.33
N CYS A 417 -23.04 14.07 8.47
CA CYS A 417 -21.66 13.90 8.01
C CYS A 417 -21.43 14.34 6.56
N ALA A 418 -22.47 14.84 5.87
CA ALA A 418 -22.40 15.25 4.48
C ALA A 418 -21.35 16.34 4.26
N GLY A 419 -20.46 16.15 3.27
CA GLY A 419 -19.39 17.09 2.90
C GLY A 419 -18.07 16.95 3.67
N LYS A 420 -18.03 16.26 4.82
CA LYS A 420 -16.80 16.04 5.62
C LYS A 420 -16.09 14.72 5.32
N ARG A 421 -16.81 13.70 4.85
CA ARG A 421 -16.27 12.37 4.55
C ARG A 421 -16.75 11.88 3.19
N LYS A 422 -16.10 10.86 2.67
CA LYS A 422 -16.40 10.24 1.38
C LYS A 422 -16.53 8.73 1.57
N ILE A 423 -17.43 8.12 0.79
CA ILE A 423 -17.53 6.66 0.67
C ILE A 423 -16.15 6.13 0.26
N PRO A 424 -15.66 5.02 0.85
CA PRO A 424 -14.38 4.46 0.48
C PRO A 424 -14.33 4.19 -1.02
N ALA A 425 -13.42 4.87 -1.73
CA ALA A 425 -13.38 4.83 -3.20
C ALA A 425 -13.07 3.45 -3.80
N HIS A 426 -12.62 2.51 -2.97
CA HIS A 426 -12.34 1.13 -3.32
C HIS A 426 -13.58 0.22 -3.23
N ILE A 427 -14.71 0.73 -2.72
CA ILE A 427 -15.99 0.02 -2.71
C ILE A 427 -16.88 0.72 -3.75
N PRO A 428 -17.05 0.15 -4.96
CA PRO A 428 -17.90 0.74 -5.97
C PRO A 428 -19.38 0.55 -5.61
N PRO A 429 -20.27 1.36 -6.19
CA PRO A 429 -21.70 1.18 -5.99
C PRO A 429 -22.20 -0.10 -6.69
N PHE A 430 -23.28 -0.66 -6.17
CA PHE A 430 -24.04 -1.77 -6.76
C PHE A 430 -23.28 -3.11 -6.84
N LEU A 431 -22.56 -3.46 -5.77
CA LEU A 431 -22.03 -4.81 -5.56
C LEU A 431 -22.79 -5.53 -4.46
N THR A 432 -22.81 -6.86 -4.52
CA THR A 432 -23.34 -7.67 -3.42
C THR A 432 -22.44 -7.54 -2.18
N LEU A 433 -23.00 -7.77 -0.99
CA LEU A 433 -22.19 -7.76 0.24
C LEU A 433 -21.05 -8.79 0.17
N ARG A 434 -21.33 -9.96 -0.40
CA ARG A 434 -20.35 -11.01 -0.69
C ARG A 434 -19.22 -10.51 -1.58
N ASP A 435 -19.53 -9.86 -2.70
CA ASP A 435 -18.51 -9.37 -3.65
C ASP A 435 -17.61 -8.29 -3.05
N ILE A 436 -18.18 -7.43 -2.19
CA ILE A 436 -17.40 -6.44 -1.46
C ILE A 436 -16.34 -7.13 -0.57
N PHE A 437 -16.75 -8.13 0.21
CA PHE A 437 -15.81 -8.89 1.06
C PHE A 437 -14.87 -9.80 0.26
N LEU A 438 -15.27 -10.30 -0.90
CA LEU A 438 -14.39 -11.11 -1.75
C LEU A 438 -13.33 -10.25 -2.46
N HIS A 439 -13.69 -9.09 -2.99
CA HIS A 439 -12.86 -8.41 -3.97
C HIS A 439 -12.43 -7.00 -3.60
N CYS A 440 -13.14 -6.31 -2.71
CA CYS A 440 -12.90 -4.89 -2.45
C CYS A 440 -12.06 -4.64 -1.19
N VAL A 441 -12.33 -5.36 -0.10
CA VAL A 441 -11.71 -5.11 1.21
C VAL A 441 -10.74 -6.21 1.63
N GLU A 442 -9.67 -5.84 2.32
CA GLU A 442 -8.68 -6.77 2.86
C GLU A 442 -9.11 -7.24 4.25
N ILE A 443 -9.55 -8.49 4.36
CA ILE A 443 -10.06 -9.06 5.61
C ILE A 443 -8.96 -9.63 6.50
N ARG A 444 -7.72 -9.81 5.98
CA ARG A 444 -6.61 -10.38 6.74
C ARG A 444 -5.60 -9.36 7.26
N SER A 445 -5.78 -8.08 6.96
CA SER A 445 -4.93 -7.04 7.55
C SER A 445 -5.12 -6.97 9.06
N VAL A 446 -4.04 -6.70 9.79
CA VAL A 446 -4.09 -6.44 11.23
C VAL A 446 -5.04 -5.26 11.51
N PRO A 447 -6.14 -5.45 12.25
CA PRO A 447 -7.07 -4.38 12.60
C PRO A 447 -6.35 -3.25 13.34
N LYS A 448 -6.58 -1.99 12.93
CA LYS A 448 -6.03 -0.83 13.64
C LYS A 448 -6.66 -0.68 15.03
N LYS A 449 -5.93 -0.11 15.99
CA LYS A 449 -6.42 0.14 17.38
C LYS A 449 -7.77 0.85 17.44
N ILE A 450 -8.04 1.79 16.52
CA ILE A 450 -9.34 2.47 16.45
C ILE A 450 -10.51 1.52 16.20
N LEU A 451 -10.30 0.42 15.45
CA LEU A 451 -11.34 -0.57 15.24
C LEU A 451 -11.66 -1.31 16.54
N PHE A 452 -10.67 -1.60 17.40
CA PHE A 452 -10.93 -2.15 18.74
C PHE A 452 -11.79 -1.22 19.61
N ARG A 453 -11.54 0.09 19.56
CA ARG A 453 -12.37 1.08 20.25
C ARG A 453 -13.83 1.02 19.80
N ILE A 454 -14.08 0.80 18.51
CA ILE A 454 -15.41 0.71 17.92
C ILE A 454 -16.07 -0.62 18.27
N LEU A 455 -15.34 -1.73 18.13
CA LEU A 455 -15.83 -3.08 18.45
C LEU A 455 -16.31 -3.17 19.91
N ALA A 456 -15.67 -2.47 20.83
CA ALA A 456 -16.09 -2.40 22.23
C ALA A 456 -17.54 -1.89 22.42
N GLU A 457 -18.06 -1.04 21.52
CA GLU A 457 -19.46 -0.56 21.59
C GLU A 457 -20.48 -1.63 21.19
N TYR A 458 -20.03 -2.64 20.45
CA TYR A 458 -20.85 -3.75 19.97
C TYR A 458 -20.61 -5.04 20.75
N THR A 459 -19.99 -4.94 21.94
CA THR A 459 -19.61 -6.08 22.77
C THR A 459 -20.42 -6.08 24.05
N SER A 460 -21.20 -7.14 24.29
CA SER A 460 -22.11 -7.23 25.44
C SER A 460 -21.48 -7.83 26.69
N ASP A 461 -20.44 -8.67 26.54
CA ASP A 461 -19.68 -9.17 27.67
C ASP A 461 -18.70 -8.10 28.19
N GLU A 462 -18.76 -7.80 29.48
CA GLU A 462 -17.99 -6.72 30.09
C GLU A 462 -16.48 -7.02 30.16
N GLU A 463 -16.08 -8.29 30.27
CA GLU A 463 -14.65 -8.66 30.26
C GLU A 463 -14.06 -8.53 28.85
N GLU A 464 -14.78 -9.02 27.83
CA GLU A 464 -14.42 -8.84 26.43
C GLU A 464 -14.34 -7.36 26.05
N LYS A 465 -15.32 -6.56 26.49
CA LYS A 465 -15.37 -5.11 26.25
C LYS A 465 -14.17 -4.39 26.88
N LYS A 466 -13.83 -4.70 28.15
CA LYS A 466 -12.63 -4.16 28.80
C LYS A 466 -11.35 -4.50 28.04
N SER A 467 -11.25 -5.72 27.52
CA SER A 467 -10.11 -6.16 26.71
C SER A 467 -9.97 -5.34 25.42
N LEU A 468 -11.06 -5.16 24.68
CA LEU A 468 -11.07 -4.33 23.47
C LEU A 468 -10.72 -2.87 23.75
N LEU A 469 -11.27 -2.29 24.83
CA LEU A 469 -10.95 -0.92 25.25
C LEU A 469 -9.48 -0.76 25.61
N TYR A 470 -8.91 -1.69 26.37
CA TYR A 470 -7.50 -1.68 26.73
C TYR A 470 -6.59 -1.78 25.50
N LEU A 471 -6.87 -2.71 24.56
CA LEU A 471 -6.12 -2.84 23.31
C LEU A 471 -6.17 -1.59 22.42
N SER A 472 -7.22 -0.78 22.56
CA SER A 472 -7.37 0.47 21.85
C SER A 472 -6.60 1.64 22.47
N SER A 473 -6.22 1.55 23.74
CA SER A 473 -5.60 2.64 24.49
C SER A 473 -4.08 2.73 24.26
N PRO A 474 -3.45 3.89 24.52
CA PRO A 474 -2.00 4.01 24.59
C PRO A 474 -1.40 3.05 25.63
N GLU A 475 -2.06 2.86 26.77
CA GLU A 475 -1.62 1.99 27.86
C GLU A 475 -1.60 0.50 27.49
N GLY A 476 -2.44 0.07 26.53
CA GLY A 476 -2.43 -1.31 26.00
C GLY A 476 -1.61 -1.48 24.72
N SER A 477 -0.77 -0.51 24.35
CA SER A 477 -0.01 -0.56 23.09
C SER A 477 0.94 -1.75 22.98
N LYS A 478 1.54 -2.15 24.12
CA LYS A 478 2.46 -3.29 24.17
C LYS A 478 1.70 -4.60 24.08
N ALA A 479 0.62 -4.73 24.85
CA ALA A 479 -0.33 -5.84 24.73
C ALA A 479 -0.85 -5.99 23.29
N TYR A 480 -1.29 -4.92 22.64
CA TYR A 480 -1.72 -4.93 21.23
C TYR A 480 -0.61 -5.41 20.29
N THR A 481 0.63 -4.92 20.48
CA THR A 481 1.76 -5.34 19.64
C THR A 481 2.04 -6.83 19.79
N ASN A 482 2.05 -7.34 21.03
CA ASN A 482 2.34 -8.74 21.32
C ASN A 482 1.21 -9.69 20.92
N CYS A 483 -0.02 -9.35 21.27
CA CYS A 483 -1.16 -10.26 21.15
C CYS A 483 -1.88 -10.16 19.80
N VAL A 484 -1.74 -9.05 19.07
CA VAL A 484 -2.47 -8.80 17.82
C VAL A 484 -1.52 -8.66 16.64
N ARG A 485 -0.55 -7.73 16.71
CA ARG A 485 0.33 -7.43 15.56
C ARG A 485 1.31 -8.55 15.25
N LYS A 486 2.15 -8.93 16.22
CA LYS A 486 3.16 -9.99 16.04
C LYS A 486 2.55 -11.28 15.46
N PRO A 487 1.46 -11.82 16.02
CA PRO A 487 0.79 -12.99 15.44
C PRO A 487 -0.01 -12.72 14.15
N SER A 488 -0.12 -11.45 13.74
CA SER A 488 -0.85 -11.00 12.56
C SER A 488 -2.32 -11.45 12.55
N LEU A 489 -3.05 -11.15 13.63
CA LEU A 489 -4.46 -11.52 13.75
C LEU A 489 -5.33 -10.70 12.80
N SER A 490 -6.26 -11.39 12.13
CA SER A 490 -7.24 -10.79 11.23
C SER A 490 -8.50 -10.35 11.96
N ILE A 491 -9.36 -9.56 11.32
CA ILE A 491 -10.67 -9.20 11.93
C ILE A 491 -11.52 -10.44 12.25
N LEU A 492 -11.43 -11.49 11.43
CA LEU A 492 -12.13 -12.74 11.68
C LEU A 492 -11.61 -13.45 12.93
N ASP A 493 -10.29 -13.47 13.15
CA ASP A 493 -9.69 -14.03 14.37
C ASP A 493 -10.18 -13.28 15.62
N ILE A 494 -10.23 -11.94 15.55
CA ILE A 494 -10.73 -11.09 16.64
C ILE A 494 -12.20 -11.40 16.95
N LEU A 495 -13.07 -11.45 15.94
CA LEU A 495 -14.49 -11.74 16.14
C LEU A 495 -14.75 -13.17 16.62
N LEU A 496 -13.98 -14.15 16.16
CA LEU A 496 -14.09 -15.53 16.66
C LEU A 496 -13.62 -15.66 18.11
N HIS A 497 -12.67 -14.83 18.55
CA HIS A 497 -12.22 -14.77 19.94
C HIS A 497 -13.25 -14.10 20.85
N TYR A 498 -13.64 -12.85 20.53
CA TYR A 498 -14.60 -12.06 21.30
C TYR A 498 -16.02 -12.37 20.86
N LYS A 499 -16.64 -13.39 21.45
CA LYS A 499 -17.89 -13.99 20.95
C LYS A 499 -19.09 -13.08 21.12
N SER A 500 -19.08 -12.22 22.13
CA SER A 500 -20.16 -11.28 22.40
C SER A 500 -20.10 -10.01 21.53
N CYS A 501 -18.98 -9.79 20.83
CA CYS A 501 -18.81 -8.67 19.91
C CYS A 501 -19.60 -8.89 18.61
N ASN A 502 -20.65 -8.13 18.35
CA ASN A 502 -21.52 -8.28 17.18
C ASN A 502 -21.67 -6.94 16.41
N PRO A 503 -20.60 -6.47 15.75
CA PRO A 503 -20.66 -5.24 14.97
C PRO A 503 -21.47 -5.45 13.68
N PRO A 504 -22.16 -4.41 13.17
CA PRO A 504 -22.81 -4.50 11.88
C PRO A 504 -21.79 -4.35 10.74
N ALA A 505 -22.10 -4.89 9.55
CA ALA A 505 -21.15 -5.02 8.45
C ALA A 505 -20.59 -3.65 7.97
N GLU A 506 -21.39 -2.59 8.00
CA GLU A 506 -20.99 -1.24 7.63
C GLU A 506 -19.82 -0.72 8.46
N LYS A 507 -19.71 -1.14 9.73
CA LYS A 507 -18.59 -0.73 10.59
C LYS A 507 -17.30 -1.39 10.18
N LEU A 508 -17.35 -2.60 9.63
CA LEU A 508 -16.14 -3.20 9.06
C LEU A 508 -15.79 -2.53 7.73
N LEU A 509 -16.75 -2.34 6.83
CA LEU A 509 -16.51 -1.71 5.53
C LEU A 509 -15.95 -0.28 5.63
N GLU A 510 -16.29 0.44 6.71
CA GLU A 510 -15.76 1.78 6.98
C GLU A 510 -14.25 1.78 7.30
N TYR A 511 -13.70 0.70 7.88
CA TYR A 511 -12.34 0.65 8.42
C TYR A 511 -11.42 -0.39 7.77
N LEU A 512 -11.96 -1.37 7.05
CA LEU A 512 -11.16 -2.33 6.32
C LEU A 512 -10.45 -1.66 5.13
N PRO A 513 -9.14 -1.93 4.93
CA PRO A 513 -8.41 -1.35 3.82
C PRO A 513 -8.78 -2.02 2.49
N CYS A 514 -8.41 -1.40 1.37
CA CYS A 514 -8.57 -1.97 0.04
C CYS A 514 -7.76 -3.27 -0.14
N LEU A 515 -8.36 -4.29 -0.73
CA LEU A 515 -7.69 -5.52 -1.13
C LEU A 515 -6.65 -5.23 -2.22
N ARG A 516 -5.38 -5.58 -1.95
CA ARG A 516 -4.26 -5.24 -2.84
C ARG A 516 -3.89 -6.39 -3.79
N PRO A 517 -3.47 -6.08 -5.03
CA PRO A 517 -2.84 -7.06 -5.91
C PRO A 517 -1.54 -7.62 -5.33
N ARG A 518 -1.20 -8.87 -5.67
CA ARG A 518 0.06 -9.52 -5.25
C ARG A 518 1.01 -9.66 -6.43
N PHE A 519 2.26 -9.23 -6.26
CA PHE A 519 3.24 -9.18 -7.34
C PHE A 519 4.12 -10.44 -7.35
N TYR A 520 4.40 -10.93 -8.56
CA TYR A 520 5.35 -12.02 -8.78
C TYR A 520 6.28 -11.66 -9.93
N SER A 521 7.58 -11.86 -9.73
CA SER A 521 8.60 -11.66 -10.76
C SER A 521 8.47 -12.74 -11.83
N VAL A 522 8.56 -12.34 -13.10
CA VAL A 522 8.40 -13.25 -14.23
C VAL A 522 9.61 -14.15 -14.36
N ALA A 523 9.37 -15.46 -14.45
CA ALA A 523 10.38 -16.51 -14.51
C ALA A 523 10.58 -17.09 -15.93
N SER A 524 10.19 -16.34 -16.96
CA SER A 524 10.26 -16.76 -18.36
C SER A 524 10.81 -15.67 -19.28
N SER A 525 11.43 -16.07 -20.38
CA SER A 525 11.79 -15.15 -21.47
C SER A 525 10.62 -14.94 -22.44
N PRO A 526 10.32 -13.68 -22.86
CA PRO A 526 9.32 -13.41 -23.89
C PRO A 526 9.76 -13.94 -25.28
N LEU A 527 11.04 -14.28 -25.46
CA LEU A 527 11.55 -14.92 -26.68
C LEU A 527 11.25 -16.43 -26.71
N ASN A 528 10.94 -17.04 -25.56
CA ASN A 528 10.51 -18.43 -25.48
C ASN A 528 8.99 -18.54 -25.55
N GLU A 529 8.28 -17.60 -24.93
CA GLU A 529 6.82 -17.59 -24.80
C GLU A 529 6.30 -16.20 -25.17
N SER A 530 5.81 -16.03 -26.40
CA SER A 530 5.35 -14.72 -26.90
C SER A 530 3.92 -14.37 -26.48
N ASP A 531 3.11 -15.37 -26.12
CA ASP A 531 1.70 -15.27 -25.75
C ASP A 531 1.45 -15.56 -24.27
N GLY A 532 2.50 -15.69 -23.47
CA GLY A 532 2.40 -16.09 -22.07
C GLY A 532 3.62 -15.77 -21.25
N PHE A 533 3.57 -16.17 -19.98
CA PHE A 533 4.68 -16.05 -19.05
C PHE A 533 4.54 -17.04 -17.90
N THR A 534 5.62 -17.23 -17.17
CA THR A 534 5.68 -18.13 -16.01
C THR A 534 5.98 -17.37 -14.73
N VAL A 535 5.38 -17.77 -13.61
CA VAL A 535 5.68 -17.28 -12.27
C VAL A 535 5.95 -18.43 -11.31
N VAL A 536 6.81 -18.19 -10.32
CA VAL A 536 7.21 -19.20 -9.33
C VAL A 536 7.06 -18.64 -7.93
N PHE A 537 6.44 -19.41 -7.04
CA PHE A 537 6.14 -18.93 -5.70
C PHE A 537 6.08 -20.05 -4.67
N ASN A 538 6.36 -19.68 -3.42
CA ASN A 538 6.12 -20.55 -2.28
C ASN A 538 4.68 -20.41 -1.81
N VAL A 539 4.01 -21.53 -1.58
CA VAL A 539 2.73 -21.56 -0.86
C VAL A 539 2.99 -21.17 0.59
N LEU A 540 2.44 -20.04 1.00
CA LEU A 540 2.53 -19.57 2.38
C LEU A 540 1.50 -20.33 3.23
N LYS A 541 1.92 -20.78 4.41
CA LYS A 541 1.06 -21.45 5.38
C LYS A 541 1.19 -20.77 6.73
N PHE A 542 0.06 -20.62 7.40
CA PHE A 542 -0.10 -20.02 8.71
C PHE A 542 -0.81 -21.05 9.58
N GLU A 543 -0.16 -21.56 10.62
CA GLU A 543 -0.69 -22.62 11.49
C GLU A 543 -1.62 -22.07 12.59
N THR A 544 -2.45 -22.89 13.22
CA THR A 544 -3.24 -22.44 14.39
C THR A 544 -2.31 -22.17 15.57
N SER A 545 -1.86 -20.94 15.75
CA SER A 545 -0.98 -20.53 16.86
C SER A 545 -1.16 -19.06 17.21
N GLU A 546 -0.81 -18.69 18.44
CA GLU A 546 -0.73 -17.30 18.93
C GLU A 546 -2.03 -16.49 18.72
N GLY A 547 -3.19 -17.13 18.93
CA GLY A 547 -4.49 -16.50 18.79
C GLY A 547 -5.15 -16.64 17.41
N ARG A 548 -4.46 -17.21 16.40
CA ARG A 548 -5.12 -17.61 15.13
C ARG A 548 -6.01 -18.82 15.34
N THR A 549 -7.26 -18.67 14.93
CA THR A 549 -8.32 -19.68 15.17
C THR A 549 -8.32 -20.82 14.16
N THR A 550 -7.83 -20.55 12.95
CA THR A 550 -7.79 -21.51 11.85
C THR A 550 -6.44 -21.49 11.16
N SER A 551 -6.00 -22.66 10.67
CA SER A 551 -4.84 -22.70 9.78
C SER A 551 -5.26 -22.24 8.40
N ARG A 552 -4.44 -21.42 7.76
CA ARG A 552 -4.75 -20.83 6.47
C ARG A 552 -3.52 -20.71 5.57
N GLU A 553 -3.74 -20.69 4.27
CA GLU A 553 -2.70 -20.41 3.28
C GLU A 553 -2.69 -18.93 2.91
N GLY A 554 -1.62 -18.41 2.30
CA GLY A 554 -1.58 -17.04 1.78
C GLY A 554 -2.73 -16.75 0.80
N VAL A 555 -3.24 -15.52 0.76
CA VAL A 555 -4.44 -15.16 -0.05
C VAL A 555 -4.22 -15.55 -1.52
N CYS A 556 -3.21 -14.98 -2.17
CA CYS A 556 -2.93 -15.24 -3.58
C CYS A 556 -2.30 -16.63 -3.80
N THR A 557 -1.38 -17.07 -2.95
CA THR A 557 -0.66 -18.34 -3.15
C THR A 557 -1.53 -19.57 -2.87
N GLY A 558 -2.41 -19.49 -1.88
CA GLY A 558 -3.45 -20.50 -1.62
C GLY A 558 -4.52 -20.49 -2.70
N TRP A 559 -4.92 -19.31 -3.19
CA TRP A 559 -5.83 -19.21 -4.34
C TRP A 559 -5.24 -19.87 -5.59
N PHE A 560 -4.00 -19.57 -5.97
CA PHE A 560 -3.33 -20.25 -7.08
C PHE A 560 -3.25 -21.76 -6.88
N LYS A 561 -2.88 -22.23 -5.69
CA LYS A 561 -2.85 -23.66 -5.39
C LYS A 561 -4.24 -24.32 -5.58
N LYS A 562 -5.32 -23.68 -5.12
CA LYS A 562 -6.71 -24.14 -5.31
C LYS A 562 -7.04 -24.22 -6.81
N LEU A 563 -6.80 -23.15 -7.58
CA LEU A 563 -6.99 -23.13 -9.04
C LEU A 563 -6.24 -24.26 -9.75
N SER A 564 -4.98 -24.48 -9.37
CA SER A 564 -4.15 -25.53 -9.95
C SER A 564 -4.66 -26.95 -9.65
N SER A 565 -5.20 -27.18 -8.45
CA SER A 565 -5.75 -28.49 -8.07
C SER A 565 -7.04 -28.83 -8.81
N GLN A 566 -7.86 -27.82 -9.13
CA GLN A 566 -9.06 -27.96 -9.95
C GLN A 566 -8.68 -28.35 -11.39
N PHE A 567 -7.59 -27.79 -11.91
CA PHE A 567 -7.06 -28.14 -13.24
C PHE A 567 -6.52 -29.58 -13.29
N GLN A 568 -5.73 -30.02 -12.32
CA GLN A 568 -5.17 -31.39 -12.31
C GLN A 568 -6.25 -32.47 -12.21
N ARG A 569 -7.27 -32.27 -11.36
CA ARG A 569 -8.42 -33.20 -11.28
C ARG A 569 -9.18 -33.30 -12.59
N SER A 570 -9.32 -32.19 -13.31
CA SER A 570 -9.97 -32.21 -14.62
C SER A 570 -9.23 -33.14 -15.59
N VAL A 571 -7.90 -33.11 -15.66
CA VAL A 571 -7.11 -33.93 -16.61
C VAL A 571 -7.13 -35.43 -16.27
N ASP A 572 -7.11 -35.80 -14.99
CA ASP A 572 -7.11 -37.20 -14.57
C ASP A 572 -8.47 -37.88 -14.80
N ASP A 573 -9.60 -37.20 -14.52
CA ASP A 573 -10.96 -37.71 -14.81
C ASP A 573 -11.31 -37.62 -16.31
N VAL A 574 -10.74 -36.65 -17.02
CA VAL A 574 -10.89 -36.44 -18.47
C VAL A 574 -10.32 -37.61 -19.26
N SER A 575 -9.32 -38.35 -18.78
CA SER A 575 -8.82 -39.55 -19.47
C SER A 575 -9.88 -40.66 -19.63
N SER A 576 -10.94 -40.64 -18.81
CA SER A 576 -12.05 -41.61 -18.86
C SER A 576 -13.30 -41.09 -19.61
N LEU A 577 -13.47 -39.76 -19.74
CA LEU A 577 -14.69 -39.13 -20.26
C LEU A 577 -14.50 -38.20 -21.48
N THR A 578 -13.26 -37.89 -21.90
CA THR A 578 -13.02 -36.95 -23.03
C THR A 578 -13.56 -37.38 -24.37
N ASN A 579 -13.74 -38.68 -24.59
CA ASN A 579 -14.31 -39.19 -25.83
C ASN A 579 -15.83 -38.95 -25.93
N GLN A 580 -16.50 -38.52 -24.85
CA GLN A 580 -17.94 -38.22 -24.86
C GLN A 580 -18.25 -36.73 -24.67
N MET A 581 -17.41 -35.98 -23.95
CA MET A 581 -17.66 -34.54 -23.68
C MET A 581 -17.24 -33.61 -24.83
N SER A 582 -16.43 -34.06 -25.77
CA SER A 582 -16.12 -33.30 -27.01
C SER A 582 -17.30 -33.17 -27.98
N ALA A 583 -18.41 -33.89 -27.74
CA ALA A 583 -19.66 -33.80 -28.51
C ALA A 583 -20.65 -32.76 -27.95
N LEU A 584 -20.39 -32.19 -26.77
CA LEU A 584 -21.19 -31.14 -26.14
C LEU A 584 -20.24 -29.98 -25.88
N ASN A 585 -20.36 -28.87 -26.59
CA ASN A 585 -19.55 -27.64 -26.43
C ASN A 585 -19.66 -27.02 -25.02
N ILE A 586 -19.24 -27.74 -23.99
CA ILE A 586 -19.11 -27.28 -22.62
C ILE A 586 -17.63 -26.95 -22.49
N ASP A 587 -17.30 -25.70 -22.79
CA ASP A 587 -16.00 -25.14 -22.47
C ASP A 587 -15.87 -25.21 -20.94
N CYS A 588 -15.04 -26.11 -20.42
CA CYS A 588 -14.74 -26.14 -19.00
C CYS A 588 -13.92 -24.88 -18.71
N ASP A 589 -14.60 -23.79 -18.36
CA ASP A 589 -14.04 -22.44 -18.25
C ASP A 589 -12.75 -22.46 -17.44
N LYS A 590 -11.62 -22.32 -18.15
CA LYS A 590 -10.32 -22.13 -17.52
C LYS A 590 -10.39 -20.86 -16.67
N PRO A 591 -9.97 -20.87 -15.40
CA PRO A 591 -10.11 -19.72 -14.53
C PRO A 591 -9.36 -18.52 -15.11
N ILE A 592 -10.10 -17.43 -15.31
CA ILE A 592 -9.58 -16.16 -15.79
C ILE A 592 -9.03 -15.38 -14.60
N ILE A 593 -7.80 -14.89 -14.73
CA ILE A 593 -7.12 -14.11 -13.70
C ILE A 593 -6.79 -12.74 -14.27
N SER A 594 -7.26 -11.68 -13.60
CA SER A 594 -6.93 -10.31 -13.98
C SER A 594 -5.56 -9.90 -13.43
N ILE A 595 -4.75 -9.31 -14.30
CA ILE A 595 -3.37 -8.90 -14.01
C ILE A 595 -3.07 -7.52 -14.59
N TYR A 596 -2.00 -6.90 -14.11
CA TYR A 596 -1.37 -5.77 -14.77
C TYR A 596 0.14 -5.82 -14.58
N LYS A 597 0.89 -5.23 -15.52
CA LYS A 597 2.34 -5.19 -15.47
C LYS A 597 2.82 -4.12 -14.48
N ARG A 598 3.83 -4.46 -13.69
CA ARG A 598 4.66 -3.53 -12.93
C ARG A 598 6.08 -3.59 -13.48
N THR A 599 6.55 -2.47 -14.01
CA THR A 599 7.93 -2.34 -14.49
C THR A 599 8.88 -2.14 -13.34
N ASN A 600 10.05 -2.79 -13.40
CA ASN A 600 11.16 -2.53 -12.48
C ASN A 600 12.29 -1.83 -13.28
N PRO A 601 12.35 -0.48 -13.31
CA PRO A 601 13.12 0.28 -14.30
C PRO A 601 14.62 -0.04 -14.36
N TYR A 602 15.19 -0.60 -13.30
CA TYR A 602 16.61 -0.92 -13.21
C TYR A 602 16.90 -2.42 -13.19
N PHE A 603 15.91 -3.27 -12.94
CA PHE A 603 16.09 -4.72 -12.84
C PHE A 603 15.92 -5.40 -14.21
N TYR A 604 16.75 -5.03 -15.18
CA TYR A 604 16.79 -5.65 -16.50
C TYR A 604 18.21 -6.05 -16.86
N LEU A 605 18.34 -6.99 -17.81
CA LEU A 605 19.62 -7.31 -18.42
C LEU A 605 20.30 -6.06 -19.02
N PRO A 606 21.64 -5.97 -19.00
CA PRO A 606 22.37 -4.95 -19.74
C PRO A 606 22.10 -5.05 -21.24
N GLU A 607 22.01 -3.91 -21.93
CA GLU A 607 21.90 -3.88 -23.40
C GLU A 607 23.18 -4.40 -24.07
N ASN A 608 24.35 -4.13 -23.47
CA ASN A 608 25.62 -4.69 -23.89
C ASN A 608 25.76 -6.13 -23.39
N LEU A 609 25.80 -7.10 -24.31
CA LEU A 609 25.88 -8.54 -24.02
C LEU A 609 27.24 -8.97 -23.45
N ASP A 610 28.29 -8.15 -23.64
CA ASP A 610 29.63 -8.34 -23.08
C ASP A 610 29.71 -7.97 -21.59
N CYS A 611 28.71 -7.27 -21.06
CA CYS A 611 28.66 -6.87 -19.66
C CYS A 611 28.52 -8.10 -18.76
N PRO A 612 29.45 -8.34 -17.80
CA PRO A 612 29.29 -9.42 -16.83
C PRO A 612 28.05 -9.23 -15.96
N ILE A 613 27.36 -10.32 -15.64
CA ILE A 613 26.21 -10.29 -14.74
C ILE A 613 26.41 -11.26 -13.58
N ILE A 614 26.13 -10.76 -12.37
CA ILE A 614 26.23 -11.50 -11.11
C ILE A 614 24.84 -11.55 -10.50
N MET A 615 24.22 -12.74 -10.50
CA MET A 615 22.87 -12.95 -10.01
C MET A 615 22.91 -13.69 -8.67
N VAL A 616 22.24 -13.17 -7.65
CA VAL A 616 22.15 -13.78 -6.31
C VAL A 616 20.68 -13.98 -5.95
N GLY A 617 20.23 -15.23 -5.96
CA GLY A 617 18.80 -15.53 -5.85
C GLY A 617 18.50 -16.88 -5.19
N PRO A 618 18.63 -17.00 -3.86
CA PRO A 618 18.28 -18.25 -3.16
C PRO A 618 16.77 -18.49 -3.14
N GLY A 619 16.36 -19.77 -3.14
CA GLY A 619 14.96 -20.19 -3.15
C GLY A 619 14.18 -19.60 -4.33
N THR A 620 13.01 -19.03 -4.06
CA THR A 620 12.19 -18.36 -5.10
C THR A 620 12.79 -17.06 -5.62
N GLY A 621 13.87 -16.55 -5.01
CA GLY A 621 14.66 -15.44 -5.56
C GLY A 621 15.31 -15.76 -6.92
N VAL A 622 15.35 -17.04 -7.32
CA VAL A 622 15.84 -17.45 -8.64
C VAL A 622 14.89 -17.06 -9.79
N ALA A 623 13.62 -16.76 -9.48
CA ALA A 623 12.56 -16.57 -10.47
C ALA A 623 12.97 -15.65 -11.65
N PRO A 624 13.33 -14.37 -11.44
CA PRO A 624 13.69 -13.52 -12.57
C PRO A 624 14.97 -13.96 -13.29
N PHE A 625 15.87 -14.67 -12.61
CA PHE A 625 17.12 -15.15 -13.20
C PHE A 625 16.92 -16.32 -14.16
N ILE A 626 15.88 -17.13 -13.97
CA ILE A 626 15.46 -18.10 -15.00
C ILE A 626 15.06 -17.35 -16.27
N GLY A 627 14.25 -16.29 -16.15
CA GLY A 627 13.89 -15.44 -17.28
C GLY A 627 15.11 -14.78 -17.95
N PHE A 628 16.07 -14.28 -17.17
CA PHE A 628 17.32 -13.71 -17.69
C PHE A 628 18.12 -14.73 -18.50
N LEU A 629 18.33 -15.93 -17.94
CA LEU A 629 19.15 -16.97 -18.57
C LEU A 629 18.50 -17.52 -19.84
N GLN A 630 17.19 -17.79 -19.81
CA GLN A 630 16.44 -18.18 -21.01
C GLN A 630 16.51 -17.12 -22.11
N HIS A 631 16.47 -15.84 -21.73
CA HIS A 631 16.56 -14.75 -22.69
C HIS A 631 17.95 -14.67 -23.31
N ARG A 632 19.01 -14.78 -22.49
CA ARG A 632 20.40 -14.82 -22.97
C ARG A 632 20.67 -16.00 -23.88
N GLU A 633 20.13 -17.18 -23.57
CA GLU A 633 20.21 -18.35 -24.46
C GLU A 633 19.66 -18.03 -25.85
N LYS A 634 18.47 -17.41 -25.95
CA LYS A 634 17.89 -17.02 -27.24
C LYS A 634 18.69 -15.94 -27.96
N LEU A 635 19.24 -14.97 -27.24
CA LEU A 635 20.12 -13.98 -27.85
C LEU A 635 21.39 -14.63 -28.40
N LEU A 636 22.00 -15.60 -27.70
CA LEU A 636 23.14 -16.36 -28.22
C LEU A 636 22.78 -17.14 -29.50
N GLU A 637 21.62 -17.79 -29.51
CA GLU A 637 21.12 -18.50 -30.69
C GLU A 637 20.91 -17.57 -31.90
N MET A 638 20.54 -16.30 -31.67
CA MET A 638 20.35 -15.29 -32.70
C MET A 638 21.67 -14.63 -33.16
N HIS A 639 22.65 -14.49 -32.27
CA HIS A 639 23.95 -13.83 -32.51
C HIS A 639 25.09 -14.84 -32.67
N LYS A 640 24.91 -15.88 -33.49
CA LYS A 640 25.89 -16.99 -33.64
C LYS A 640 27.29 -16.57 -34.10
N ASP A 641 27.42 -15.39 -34.69
CA ASP A 641 28.69 -14.86 -35.21
C ASP A 641 29.49 -14.07 -34.16
N GLU A 642 28.88 -13.72 -33.02
CA GLU A 642 29.54 -13.03 -31.90
C GLU A 642 30.11 -14.04 -30.90
N LYS A 643 31.41 -13.93 -30.59
CA LYS A 643 32.20 -15.05 -30.04
C LYS A 643 32.22 -15.21 -28.52
N LYS A 644 31.58 -14.35 -27.72
CA LYS A 644 31.34 -14.64 -26.30
C LYS A 644 30.51 -13.55 -25.64
N PHE A 645 29.53 -13.95 -24.85
CA PHE A 645 28.90 -13.05 -23.89
C PHE A 645 29.80 -12.81 -22.68
N GLY A 646 29.55 -11.71 -21.96
CA GLY A 646 30.15 -11.45 -20.67
C GLY A 646 29.88 -12.57 -19.66
N THR A 647 30.78 -12.72 -18.69
CA THR A 647 30.69 -13.75 -17.64
C THR A 647 29.32 -13.69 -16.96
N THR A 648 28.68 -14.85 -16.81
CA THR A 648 27.34 -14.96 -16.20
C THR A 648 27.42 -15.83 -14.95
N TRP A 649 27.22 -15.24 -13.78
CA TRP A 649 27.21 -15.92 -12.49
C TRP A 649 25.80 -16.07 -11.94
N LEU A 650 25.51 -17.23 -11.36
CA LEU A 650 24.34 -17.46 -10.51
C LEU A 650 24.78 -18.06 -9.17
N PHE A 651 24.57 -17.30 -8.10
CA PHE A 651 24.65 -17.76 -6.72
C PHE A 651 23.25 -18.19 -6.26
N TYR A 652 23.04 -19.49 -6.20
CA TYR A 652 21.77 -20.12 -5.82
C TYR A 652 21.89 -20.81 -4.45
N GLY A 653 20.83 -20.78 -3.68
CA GLY A 653 20.77 -21.43 -2.37
C GLY A 653 19.45 -22.14 -2.14
N CYS A 654 19.51 -23.35 -1.57
CA CYS A 654 18.34 -24.12 -1.14
C CYS A 654 18.65 -24.90 0.14
N ARG A 655 17.69 -25.69 0.66
CA ARG A 655 17.90 -26.49 1.87
C ARG A 655 18.63 -27.79 1.56
N TYR A 656 18.12 -28.53 0.58
CA TYR A 656 18.56 -29.86 0.20
C TYR A 656 18.65 -30.00 -1.31
N GLN A 657 19.65 -30.74 -1.76
CA GLN A 657 19.91 -30.89 -3.18
C GLN A 657 18.76 -31.56 -3.96
N ASP A 658 18.07 -32.51 -3.32
CA ASP A 658 17.10 -33.38 -3.99
C ASP A 658 15.64 -33.05 -3.64
N LYS A 659 15.42 -32.05 -2.77
CA LYS A 659 14.06 -31.67 -2.32
C LYS A 659 13.61 -30.32 -2.82
N ASP A 660 14.48 -29.30 -2.77
CA ASP A 660 14.11 -27.92 -3.08
C ASP A 660 15.10 -27.16 -3.97
N PHE A 661 15.94 -27.87 -4.73
CA PHE A 661 16.72 -27.29 -5.81
C PHE A 661 15.83 -27.00 -7.03
N LEU A 662 15.28 -25.78 -7.06
CA LEU A 662 14.44 -25.29 -8.15
C LEU A 662 15.23 -25.23 -9.47
N TYR A 663 14.62 -25.69 -10.57
CA TYR A 663 15.21 -25.66 -11.93
C TYR A 663 16.57 -26.37 -12.08
N LYS A 664 16.91 -27.32 -11.20
CA LYS A 664 18.19 -28.04 -11.20
C LYS A 664 18.65 -28.48 -12.59
N SER A 665 17.82 -29.22 -13.32
CA SER A 665 18.16 -29.75 -14.64
C SER A 665 18.33 -28.64 -15.70
N GLU A 666 17.53 -27.58 -15.63
CA GLU A 666 17.62 -26.46 -16.57
C GLU A 666 18.89 -25.64 -16.33
N LEU A 667 19.20 -25.33 -15.07
CA LEU A 667 20.42 -24.60 -14.68
C LEU A 667 21.69 -25.38 -15.04
N GLN A 668 21.72 -26.70 -14.82
CA GLN A 668 22.84 -27.55 -15.22
C GLN A 668 23.01 -27.60 -16.75
N ARG A 669 21.90 -27.62 -17.50
CA ARG A 669 21.92 -27.57 -18.97
C ARG A 669 22.47 -26.24 -19.47
N LEU A 670 22.00 -25.12 -18.91
CA LEU A 670 22.46 -23.76 -19.25
C LEU A 670 23.93 -23.54 -18.91
N GLN A 671 24.42 -24.19 -17.85
CA GLN A 671 25.84 -24.19 -17.52
C GLN A 671 26.66 -24.98 -18.55
N SER A 672 26.16 -26.15 -18.96
CA SER A 672 26.82 -27.00 -19.96
C SER A 672 26.86 -26.36 -21.35
N SER A 673 25.92 -25.47 -21.67
CA SER A 673 25.89 -24.70 -22.93
C SER A 673 26.62 -23.36 -22.85
N GLU A 674 27.36 -23.09 -21.77
CA GLU A 674 28.11 -21.84 -21.50
C GLU A 674 27.27 -20.56 -21.42
N VAL A 675 25.93 -20.65 -21.47
CA VAL A 675 25.02 -19.52 -21.23
C VAL A 675 25.18 -19.02 -19.79
N LEU A 676 25.35 -19.96 -18.86
CA LEU A 676 25.66 -19.72 -17.45
C LEU A 676 27.11 -20.12 -17.19
N SER A 677 28.02 -19.15 -17.12
CA SER A 677 29.45 -19.42 -16.92
C SER A 677 29.73 -20.10 -15.57
N HIS A 678 29.04 -19.66 -14.51
CA HIS A 678 29.23 -20.17 -13.16
C HIS A 678 27.90 -20.36 -12.43
N LEU A 679 27.60 -21.62 -12.10
CA LEU A 679 26.53 -21.98 -11.18
C LEU A 679 27.13 -22.33 -9.82
N VAL A 680 26.95 -21.47 -8.82
CA VAL A 680 27.45 -21.66 -7.46
C VAL A 680 26.26 -21.95 -6.53
N VAL A 681 26.24 -23.15 -5.94
CA VAL A 681 25.12 -23.65 -5.15
C VAL A 681 25.50 -23.76 -3.68
N SER A 682 24.66 -23.24 -2.78
CA SER A 682 24.78 -23.40 -1.33
C SER A 682 23.64 -24.24 -0.75
N LEU A 683 23.95 -25.19 0.13
CA LEU A 683 22.97 -26.12 0.72
C LEU A 683 22.89 -25.95 2.24
N SER A 684 21.83 -25.30 2.72
CA SER A 684 21.75 -24.85 4.12
C SER A 684 21.45 -25.96 5.13
N ARG A 685 20.89 -27.12 4.71
CA ARG A 685 20.44 -28.17 5.64
C ARG A 685 20.92 -29.58 5.33
N GLU A 686 21.70 -29.77 4.27
CA GLU A 686 22.27 -31.08 3.92
C GLU A 686 23.19 -31.59 5.04
N THR A 687 23.01 -32.80 5.57
CA THR A 687 23.87 -33.26 6.68
C THR A 687 25.35 -33.36 6.25
N VAL A 688 25.58 -33.84 5.03
CA VAL A 688 26.91 -33.95 4.42
C VAL A 688 26.88 -33.20 3.10
N LEU A 689 27.73 -32.19 2.94
CA LEU A 689 27.79 -31.43 1.69
C LEU A 689 28.36 -32.30 0.56
N PRO A 690 27.76 -32.25 -0.66
CA PRO A 690 28.35 -32.84 -1.85
C PRO A 690 29.77 -32.31 -2.11
N PRO A 691 30.67 -33.09 -2.74
CA PRO A 691 32.06 -32.68 -2.97
C PRO A 691 32.24 -31.35 -3.73
N ASN A 692 31.26 -30.98 -4.55
CA ASN A 692 31.24 -29.76 -5.36
C ASN A 692 30.54 -28.57 -4.66
N VAL A 693 30.13 -28.72 -3.39
CA VAL A 693 29.48 -27.68 -2.59
C VAL A 693 30.29 -27.45 -1.32
N THR A 694 30.78 -26.24 -1.15
CA THR A 694 31.64 -25.85 -0.02
C THR A 694 30.92 -25.03 1.04
N THR A 695 29.75 -24.49 0.73
CA THR A 695 29.08 -23.47 1.55
C THR A 695 27.62 -23.79 1.87
N ARG A 696 27.13 -23.22 2.96
CA ARG A 696 25.76 -23.35 3.45
C ARG A 696 24.87 -22.22 2.98
N TYR A 697 25.44 -21.03 2.79
CA TYR A 697 24.71 -19.83 2.39
C TYR A 697 25.41 -19.09 1.25
N VAL A 698 24.62 -18.41 0.42
CA VAL A 698 25.11 -17.70 -0.77
C VAL A 698 26.13 -16.61 -0.44
N HIS A 699 25.99 -15.95 0.71
CA HIS A 699 26.92 -14.90 1.16
C HIS A 699 28.31 -15.46 1.51
N GLU A 700 28.43 -16.75 1.85
CA GLU A 700 29.72 -17.43 2.03
C GLU A 700 30.36 -17.69 0.65
N SER A 701 29.57 -18.20 -0.30
CA SER A 701 30.01 -18.45 -1.67
C SER A 701 30.52 -17.19 -2.38
N ILE A 702 29.88 -16.04 -2.14
CA ILE A 702 30.32 -14.75 -2.69
C ILE A 702 31.74 -14.40 -2.22
N LYS A 703 32.07 -14.68 -0.96
CA LYS A 703 33.41 -14.43 -0.40
C LYS A 703 34.46 -15.37 -0.97
N GLU A 704 34.12 -16.65 -1.19
CA GLU A 704 35.04 -17.63 -1.81
C GLU A 704 35.42 -17.24 -3.26
N ASN A 705 34.59 -16.44 -3.93
CA ASN A 705 34.79 -16.01 -5.32
C ASN A 705 35.22 -14.52 -5.41
N ALA A 706 35.69 -13.92 -4.32
CA ALA A 706 35.90 -12.48 -4.18
C ALA A 706 36.70 -11.84 -5.33
N ASP A 707 37.85 -12.40 -5.69
CA ASP A 707 38.73 -11.82 -6.71
C ASP A 707 38.12 -11.87 -8.12
N ALA A 708 37.39 -12.94 -8.44
CA ALA A 708 36.73 -13.07 -9.74
C ALA A 708 35.57 -12.09 -9.87
N LEU A 709 34.73 -11.98 -8.83
CA LEU A 709 33.62 -11.04 -8.80
C LEU A 709 34.11 -9.59 -8.84
N THR A 710 35.21 -9.27 -8.15
CA THR A 710 35.80 -7.93 -8.17
C THR A 710 36.26 -7.55 -9.58
N ARG A 711 36.97 -8.46 -10.28
CA ARG A 711 37.38 -8.23 -11.68
C ARG A 711 36.20 -8.00 -12.61
N ASP A 712 35.15 -8.82 -12.51
CA ASP A 712 33.95 -8.68 -13.34
C ASP A 712 33.22 -7.34 -13.07
N ILE A 713 33.24 -6.86 -11.82
CA ILE A 713 32.65 -5.56 -11.46
C ILE A 713 33.50 -4.39 -11.95
N GLU A 714 34.82 -4.46 -11.84
CA GLU A 714 35.73 -3.46 -12.42
C GLU A 714 35.63 -3.39 -13.95
N ALA A 715 35.27 -4.51 -14.60
CA ALA A 715 34.96 -4.57 -16.04
C ALA A 715 33.57 -4.00 -16.40
N GLY A 716 32.85 -3.39 -15.46
CA GLY A 716 31.54 -2.78 -15.68
C GLY A 716 30.36 -3.76 -15.52
N GLY A 717 30.57 -4.87 -14.82
CA GLY A 717 29.53 -5.84 -14.52
C GLY A 717 28.42 -5.32 -13.61
N ARG A 718 27.31 -6.05 -13.55
CA ARG A 718 26.14 -5.71 -12.72
C ARG A 718 25.79 -6.82 -11.74
N ILE A 719 25.46 -6.43 -10.52
CA ILE A 719 24.96 -7.29 -9.44
C ILE A 719 23.44 -7.16 -9.36
N TYR A 720 22.77 -8.30 -9.36
CA TYR A 720 21.33 -8.43 -9.15
C TYR A 720 21.10 -9.32 -7.94
N VAL A 721 20.35 -8.82 -6.95
CA VAL A 721 19.97 -9.59 -5.76
C VAL A 721 18.45 -9.72 -5.72
N CYS A 722 17.94 -10.94 -5.56
CA CYS A 722 16.51 -11.21 -5.56
C CYS A 722 16.13 -12.19 -4.45
N GLY A 723 15.03 -11.92 -3.73
CA GLY A 723 14.53 -12.79 -2.66
C GLY A 723 14.23 -12.07 -1.35
N ASP A 724 14.61 -12.68 -0.22
CA ASP A 724 14.28 -12.19 1.12
C ASP A 724 14.97 -10.85 1.46
N ALA A 725 14.17 -9.82 1.73
CA ALA A 725 14.64 -8.50 2.12
C ALA A 725 15.14 -8.45 3.57
N LYS A 726 14.58 -9.31 4.44
CA LYS A 726 14.74 -9.20 5.88
C LYS A 726 16.12 -9.61 6.40
N HIS A 727 16.68 -10.70 5.86
CA HIS A 727 17.97 -11.22 6.30
C HIS A 727 18.92 -11.38 5.10
N MET A 728 18.47 -12.07 4.04
CA MET A 728 19.34 -12.48 2.94
C MET A 728 19.99 -11.29 2.23
N ALA A 729 19.21 -10.26 1.89
CA ALA A 729 19.72 -9.07 1.20
C ALA A 729 20.81 -8.34 2.02
N GLN A 730 20.64 -8.29 3.34
CA GLN A 730 21.60 -7.65 4.25
C GLN A 730 22.92 -8.43 4.31
N ASP A 731 22.84 -9.75 4.44
CA ASP A 731 24.02 -10.65 4.47
C ASP A 731 24.78 -10.61 3.14
N VAL A 732 24.06 -10.60 2.01
CA VAL A 732 24.65 -10.50 0.67
C VAL A 732 25.35 -9.17 0.48
N GLN A 733 24.72 -8.06 0.87
CA GLN A 733 25.37 -6.75 0.79
C GLN A 733 26.64 -6.72 1.66
N GLN A 734 26.58 -7.25 2.87
CA GLN A 734 27.74 -7.33 3.75
C GLN A 734 28.84 -8.22 3.19
N ALA A 735 28.50 -9.31 2.50
CA ALA A 735 29.48 -10.15 1.81
C ALA A 735 30.16 -9.40 0.67
N PHE A 736 29.43 -8.65 -0.17
CA PHE A 736 30.06 -7.82 -1.20
C PHE A 736 30.94 -6.72 -0.61
N ILE A 737 30.54 -6.08 0.49
CA ILE A 737 31.41 -5.11 1.19
C ILE A 737 32.73 -5.78 1.60
N GLN A 738 32.68 -6.98 2.18
CA GLN A 738 33.87 -7.72 2.58
C GLN A 738 34.72 -8.19 1.38
N THR A 739 34.08 -8.65 0.30
CA THR A 739 34.73 -9.01 -0.96
C THR A 739 35.55 -7.84 -1.51
N PHE A 740 34.94 -6.66 -1.65
CA PHE A 740 35.65 -5.49 -2.16
C PHE A 740 36.68 -4.95 -1.17
N GLN A 741 36.44 -5.07 0.13
CA GLN A 741 37.43 -4.72 1.15
C GLN A 741 38.72 -5.54 0.97
N MET A 742 38.58 -6.87 0.78
CA MET A 742 39.71 -7.78 0.64
C MET A 742 40.40 -7.65 -0.71
N SER A 743 39.65 -7.69 -1.81
CA SER A 743 40.23 -7.73 -3.17
C SER A 743 40.77 -6.38 -3.64
N LEU A 744 40.27 -5.25 -3.11
CA LEU A 744 40.71 -3.90 -3.48
C LEU A 744 41.55 -3.21 -2.39
N ASP A 745 41.88 -3.91 -1.29
CA ASP A 745 42.62 -3.38 -0.13
C ASP A 745 42.01 -2.06 0.41
N LEU A 746 40.68 -2.02 0.50
CA LEU A 746 39.95 -0.84 0.97
C LEU A 746 39.78 -0.86 2.49
N SER A 747 39.67 0.32 3.10
CA SER A 747 39.19 0.40 4.48
C SER A 747 37.74 -0.08 4.58
N PRO A 748 37.24 -0.52 5.75
CA PRO A 748 35.84 -0.93 5.92
C PRO A 748 34.83 0.15 5.47
N ASN A 749 35.15 1.42 5.72
CA ASN A 749 34.28 2.54 5.33
C ASN A 749 34.33 2.82 3.83
N ASP A 750 35.50 2.68 3.20
CA ASP A 750 35.65 2.88 1.75
C ASP A 750 34.97 1.75 0.96
N ALA A 751 35.07 0.51 1.44
CA ALA A 751 34.37 -0.63 0.84
C ALA A 751 32.84 -0.47 0.90
N LYS A 752 32.32 0.01 2.04
CA LYS A 752 30.90 0.36 2.17
C LYS A 752 30.51 1.47 1.19
N THR A 753 31.30 2.53 1.13
CA THR A 753 31.09 3.65 0.20
C THR A 753 31.14 3.19 -1.26
N TYR A 754 32.00 2.23 -1.58
CA TYR A 754 32.12 1.64 -2.91
C TYR A 754 30.83 0.92 -3.30
N VAL A 755 30.28 0.06 -2.43
CA VAL A 755 28.99 -0.60 -2.66
C VAL A 755 27.84 0.41 -2.78
N GLU A 756 27.82 1.45 -1.93
CA GLU A 756 26.83 2.52 -2.04
C GLU A 756 26.90 3.24 -3.40
N LYS A 757 28.11 3.46 -3.94
CA LYS A 757 28.30 4.01 -5.30
C LYS A 757 27.79 3.06 -6.38
N LEU A 758 28.03 1.75 -6.26
CA LEU A 758 27.48 0.76 -7.20
C LEU A 758 25.95 0.81 -7.22
N GLN A 759 25.31 0.91 -6.05
CA GLN A 759 23.86 1.05 -5.93
C GLN A 759 23.35 2.34 -6.55
N LEU A 760 24.01 3.48 -6.26
CA LEU A 760 23.65 4.79 -6.84
C LEU A 760 23.77 4.81 -8.37
N ASN A 761 24.71 4.04 -8.92
CA ASN A 761 24.94 3.94 -10.35
C ASN A 761 24.16 2.80 -11.03
N HIS A 762 23.24 2.14 -10.31
CA HIS A 762 22.45 1.01 -10.81
C HIS A 762 23.31 -0.17 -11.32
N LEU A 763 24.49 -0.37 -10.73
CA LEU A 763 25.36 -1.53 -10.93
C LEU A 763 25.16 -2.59 -9.84
N TYR A 764 24.49 -2.24 -8.74
CA TYR A 764 24.01 -3.16 -7.71
C TYR A 764 22.52 -2.89 -7.51
N ILE A 765 21.66 -3.86 -7.86
CA ILE A 765 20.21 -3.68 -7.94
C ILE A 765 19.51 -4.78 -7.14
N ASN A 766 18.53 -4.42 -6.32
CA ASN A 766 17.71 -5.38 -5.58
C ASN A 766 16.29 -5.50 -6.15
N ASP A 767 15.77 -6.73 -6.20
CA ASP A 767 14.35 -7.07 -6.30
C ASP A 767 13.99 -7.95 -5.11
N VAL A 768 13.83 -7.34 -3.93
CA VAL A 768 13.67 -8.04 -2.65
C VAL A 768 12.31 -7.75 -2.01
N TRP A 769 11.78 -8.73 -1.27
CA TRP A 769 10.48 -8.66 -0.60
C TRP A 769 10.50 -9.34 0.77
N ALA A 770 9.50 -9.04 1.62
CA ALA A 770 9.32 -9.63 2.94
C ALA A 770 7.87 -10.09 3.15
#